data_AF-A0A7S3Q215-F1
#
_entry.id   AF-A0A7S3Q215-F1
#
_cell.length_a   1.000
_cell.length_b   1.000
_cell.length_c   1.000
_cell.angle_alpha   90.00
_cell.angle_beta   90.00
_cell.angle_gamma   90.00
#
_symmetry.space_group_name_H-M   'P 1'
#
loop_
_entity.id
_entity.type
_entity.pdbx_description
1 polymer ?
#
loop_
_entity_poly.entity_id
_entity_poly.type
_entity_poly.pdbx_seq_one_letter_code
_entity_poly.pdbx_strand_id
1 'polypeptide(L)'
;MTNPQSEAIKQTCPRLTTMISTPLSLPGSQSERIPGEVGTANTLSSGIMKKLAIFSVMCFFLAKSTDTMSKAGIKREHPAARTHRDLNKKSIECIVHELGPIAQPTFENIEIPKRLTCGTENHGPTLLLVGDYKDFFDQPRIYSGAISLSIPTQLISAELVVDLADPLSYELISISEKSHHEGRSLIDKHDGYFKTLIVRISDKYGHSPTYSAAELSKQVFTNKSSMTKQYQACSNGQLSFTPALDGADIVNGVVDLVVDNDLSYSGFSHQECVSAADNAITLNYDIGTTHTYIMYICPDVVDFGIAAGVADIGGKKSWFKNEFSSYPYVQMHELGHNLVFFHSGEGAAEYGDPTGIMGGYYNTDVNFGKMCFNAAKTWATGWYSDRHATVNPTSNSYVGSVVDINTVVNNHARNADHVVVKVADKDEANLYFMLHRLEGITSDMKEEYIETHANGINIIRHAYTGMPSSKIGHLVSGDEFVKENWSNTGKDLYIKVCSIAPDSAAGGAKVLVYLNGTRKPSCNDDATASSVLAIPAFQISGFTPNDNEQDDKDESASSSSCNDSRLEIKINTVLRTCDWVAKKSKPRCKKSGVPSHCPKTCDEVLCNADSTMRFKIIKNNIGFQSCTWVGKTFKKQRCKLDNGHVMKTCRQTCAKFA
;
A
#
# COMPACT_ATOMS: atom_id res chain seq x y z
N MET A 1 -50.81 53.11 15.39
CA MET A 1 -50.67 52.34 16.64
C MET A 1 -49.26 51.72 16.60
N THR A 2 -48.21 52.37 17.12
CA THR A 2 -47.83 52.58 18.54
C THR A 2 -47.30 51.31 19.24
N ASN A 3 -45.98 51.09 19.12
CA ASN A 3 -44.93 51.09 20.18
C ASN A 3 -45.36 50.87 21.66
N PRO A 4 -44.45 50.47 22.61
CA PRO A 4 -42.98 50.41 22.47
C PRO A 4 -42.23 49.23 23.16
N GLN A 5 -40.97 48.98 22.77
CA GLN A 5 -39.75 49.28 23.57
C GLN A 5 -38.48 48.54 23.10
N SER A 6 -37.63 49.21 22.32
CA SER A 6 -36.18 48.99 22.32
C SER A 6 -35.47 50.19 21.66
N GLU A 7 -35.01 51.17 22.44
CA GLU A 7 -34.39 52.39 21.91
C GLU A 7 -33.26 52.88 22.84
N ALA A 8 -32.00 52.69 22.41
CA ALA A 8 -30.79 53.22 23.07
C ALA A 8 -29.58 53.30 22.11
N ILE A 9 -29.74 54.10 21.05
CA ILE A 9 -28.72 55.05 20.53
C ILE A 9 -27.32 54.48 20.20
N LYS A 10 -27.02 54.42 18.89
CA LYS A 10 -25.67 54.71 18.35
C LYS A 10 -25.70 56.08 17.68
N GLN A 11 -24.66 56.90 17.84
CA GLN A 11 -24.46 58.12 17.06
C GLN A 11 -22.99 58.31 16.66
N THR A 12 -22.73 58.41 15.36
CA THR A 12 -22.01 59.51 14.70
C THR A 12 -22.12 59.33 13.17
N CYS A 13 -21.99 60.41 12.39
CA CYS A 13 -22.65 60.51 11.07
C CYS A 13 -21.77 60.25 9.84
N PRO A 14 -22.35 59.74 8.73
CA PRO A 14 -21.71 59.63 7.42
C PRO A 14 -22.01 60.81 6.46
N ARG A 15 -21.35 60.81 5.30
CA ARG A 15 -21.70 61.51 4.04
C ARG A 15 -21.30 60.55 2.88
N LEU A 16 -21.93 60.51 1.70
CA LEU A 16 -23.05 61.29 1.15
C LEU A 16 -23.92 60.39 0.22
N THR A 17 -25.07 60.90 -0.24
CA THR A 17 -26.01 60.31 -1.23
C THR A 17 -25.41 60.24 -2.66
N THR A 18 -26.02 59.65 -3.71
CA THR A 18 -27.43 59.74 -4.20
C THR A 18 -27.76 58.74 -5.33
N MET A 19 -28.99 58.17 -5.37
CA MET A 19 -29.91 57.95 -6.55
C MET A 19 -29.45 57.15 -7.82
N ILE A 20 -30.27 56.43 -8.63
CA ILE A 20 -31.69 55.93 -8.58
C ILE A 20 -31.95 54.82 -9.67
N SER A 21 -33.00 53.98 -9.48
CA SER A 21 -33.76 53.12 -10.46
C SER A 21 -33.10 52.07 -11.42
N THR A 22 -33.30 50.77 -11.10
CA THR A 22 -34.15 49.74 -11.80
C THR A 22 -34.45 49.76 -13.34
N PRO A 23 -34.82 48.63 -14.00
CA PRO A 23 -34.21 47.29 -14.12
C PRO A 23 -34.29 46.73 -15.60
N LEU A 24 -34.50 45.41 -15.82
CA LEU A 24 -34.59 44.64 -17.12
C LEU A 24 -33.25 44.35 -17.85
N SER A 25 -33.06 43.27 -18.65
CA SER A 25 -33.85 42.03 -18.91
C SER A 25 -32.99 40.92 -19.59
N LEU A 26 -33.47 39.66 -19.58
CA LEU A 26 -32.95 38.53 -20.41
C LEU A 26 -33.17 38.79 -21.93
N PRO A 27 -32.30 38.26 -22.82
CA PRO A 27 -32.43 36.91 -23.41
C PRO A 27 -31.06 36.17 -23.53
N GLY A 28 -30.92 34.95 -24.08
CA GLY A 28 -31.93 33.94 -24.45
C GLY A 28 -31.62 33.15 -25.75
N SER A 29 -31.20 31.88 -25.59
CA SER A 29 -31.36 30.74 -26.53
C SER A 29 -30.41 30.55 -27.76
N GLN A 30 -30.16 29.25 -28.10
CA GLN A 30 -29.84 28.67 -29.44
C GLN A 30 -28.44 29.02 -30.07
N SER A 31 -27.79 28.23 -30.96
CA SER A 31 -27.77 26.77 -31.24
C SER A 31 -26.61 26.37 -32.21
N GLU A 32 -26.32 25.06 -32.31
CA GLU A 32 -25.68 24.28 -33.42
C GLU A 32 -24.22 24.48 -33.95
N ARG A 33 -23.49 23.33 -34.00
CA ARG A 33 -22.60 22.73 -35.05
C ARG A 33 -21.43 23.50 -35.73
N ILE A 34 -20.19 23.09 -35.43
CA ILE A 34 -19.25 22.23 -36.24
C ILE A 34 -19.49 22.16 -37.79
N PRO A 35 -18.48 22.13 -38.72
CA PRO A 35 -17.02 21.83 -38.61
C PRO A 35 -16.03 22.78 -39.38
N GLY A 36 -14.72 22.46 -39.39
CA GLY A 36 -13.70 22.95 -40.37
C GLY A 36 -12.34 23.33 -39.75
N GLU A 37 -11.32 22.46 -39.54
CA GLU A 37 -10.40 21.68 -40.43
C GLU A 37 -9.12 22.42 -40.92
N VAL A 38 -7.97 21.72 -40.83
CA VAL A 38 -6.63 21.95 -41.46
C VAL A 38 -5.84 23.24 -41.15
N GLY A 39 -4.57 23.12 -40.71
CA GLY A 39 -3.65 24.29 -40.63
C GLY A 39 -2.26 24.09 -39.98
N THR A 40 -1.33 23.41 -40.66
CA THR A 40 0.14 23.46 -40.43
C THR A 40 0.73 24.89 -40.53
N ALA A 41 1.91 25.27 -40.00
CA ALA A 41 2.89 24.71 -39.05
C ALA A 41 4.01 25.78 -38.80
N ASN A 42 5.12 25.41 -38.14
CA ASN A 42 6.44 26.06 -38.13
C ASN A 42 6.63 27.41 -37.39
N THR A 43 7.21 27.32 -36.19
CA THR A 43 8.45 28.00 -35.75
C THR A 43 8.94 29.26 -36.48
N LEU A 44 9.23 30.34 -35.73
CA LEU A 44 10.61 30.86 -35.63
C LEU A 44 10.84 31.84 -34.45
N SER A 45 12.11 31.86 -33.99
CA SER A 45 12.87 32.96 -33.35
C SER A 45 12.35 33.73 -32.12
N SER A 46 13.27 33.90 -31.17
CA SER A 46 13.29 34.92 -30.11
C SER A 46 13.43 36.36 -30.65
N GLY A 47 13.28 37.39 -29.79
CA GLY A 47 13.94 38.68 -30.08
C GLY A 47 13.54 40.03 -29.43
N ILE A 48 13.54 40.16 -28.09
CA ILE A 48 14.14 41.31 -27.35
C ILE A 48 13.60 42.77 -27.55
N MET A 49 13.11 43.35 -26.43
CA MET A 49 12.91 44.80 -26.12
C MET A 49 11.88 45.59 -26.99
N LYS A 50 11.23 46.68 -26.55
CA LYS A 50 11.64 47.90 -25.78
C LYS A 50 10.37 48.55 -25.13
N LYS A 51 10.38 49.45 -24.12
CA LYS A 51 11.37 49.98 -23.14
C LYS A 51 10.65 50.93 -22.14
N LEU A 52 11.30 51.20 -20.98
CA LEU A 52 11.19 52.45 -20.16
C LEU A 52 9.85 52.69 -19.38
N ALA A 53 9.77 53.50 -18.31
CA ALA A 53 10.77 54.43 -17.72
C ALA A 53 10.60 54.71 -16.19
N ILE A 54 11.73 54.87 -15.47
CA ILE A 54 12.11 56.01 -14.55
C ILE A 54 11.23 56.28 -13.30
N PHE A 55 11.68 56.13 -12.03
CA PHE A 55 12.65 56.92 -11.19
C PHE A 55 12.30 58.42 -11.02
N SER A 56 12.56 59.18 -9.95
CA SER A 56 13.14 59.03 -8.59
C SER A 56 12.46 60.10 -7.67
N VAL A 57 12.73 60.29 -6.36
CA VAL A 57 13.82 61.16 -5.81
C VAL A 57 13.67 61.29 -4.27
N MET A 58 14.74 60.99 -3.49
CA MET A 58 15.23 61.59 -2.21
C MET A 58 14.29 61.83 -0.98
N CYS A 59 14.72 61.95 0.29
CA CYS A 59 15.96 61.66 1.09
C CYS A 59 15.55 61.64 2.61
N PHE A 60 16.34 61.30 3.65
CA PHE A 60 17.72 61.70 4.01
C PHE A 60 18.41 60.73 5.03
N PHE A 61 19.74 60.86 5.14
CA PHE A 61 20.72 60.32 6.12
C PHE A 61 20.35 60.44 7.63
N LEU A 62 20.97 59.86 8.68
CA LEU A 62 22.16 58.99 9.01
C LEU A 62 21.98 58.48 10.50
N ALA A 63 22.78 57.69 11.25
CA ALA A 63 24.13 57.08 11.17
C ALA A 63 24.30 55.78 12.02
N LYS A 64 25.56 55.28 12.08
CA LYS A 64 26.17 54.18 12.88
C LYS A 64 25.93 54.16 14.41
N SER A 65 25.96 52.94 14.99
CA SER A 65 26.94 52.56 16.05
C SER A 65 27.12 51.03 16.13
N THR A 66 28.31 50.55 16.49
CA THR A 66 28.54 49.21 17.06
C THR A 66 28.57 49.33 18.60
N ASP A 67 28.25 48.28 19.37
CA ASP A 67 29.28 47.36 19.92
C ASP A 67 28.73 46.27 20.89
N THR A 68 29.65 45.53 21.50
CA THR A 68 29.54 44.22 22.17
C THR A 68 28.89 44.13 23.57
N MET A 69 28.28 42.96 23.82
CA MET A 69 28.09 42.22 25.11
C MET A 69 27.70 42.94 26.43
N SER A 70 26.60 42.50 27.07
CA SER A 70 26.62 41.93 28.44
C SER A 70 25.26 41.34 28.88
N LYS A 71 25.25 40.65 30.03
CA LYS A 71 24.07 40.06 30.69
C LYS A 71 23.26 41.09 31.47
N ALA A 72 21.93 41.05 31.36
CA ALA A 72 21.01 41.47 32.43
C ALA A 72 19.69 40.69 32.31
N GLY A 73 19.27 40.01 33.37
CA GLY A 73 17.99 39.31 33.41
C GLY A 73 16.88 40.24 33.92
N ILE A 74 15.75 40.30 33.20
CA ILE A 74 14.55 41.01 33.66
C ILE A 74 13.41 40.01 33.75
N LYS A 75 12.99 39.68 34.98
CA LYS A 75 11.69 39.03 35.21
C LYS A 75 10.59 39.99 34.74
N ARG A 76 9.61 39.51 33.99
CA ARG A 76 8.27 40.12 33.92
C ARG A 76 7.34 39.29 34.80
N GLU A 77 6.50 39.98 35.56
CA GLU A 77 5.69 39.39 36.61
C GLU A 77 4.35 38.90 36.05
N HIS A 78 3.87 37.76 36.53
CA HIS A 78 2.51 37.29 36.24
C HIS A 78 1.49 38.15 37.01
N PRO A 79 0.48 38.74 36.34
CA PRO A 79 -0.65 39.36 37.03
C PRO A 79 -1.57 38.28 37.61
N ALA A 80 -1.51 38.11 38.94
CA ALA A 80 -2.52 37.54 39.83
C ALA A 80 -3.32 36.31 39.35
N ALA A 81 -3.03 35.15 39.94
CA ALA A 81 -3.88 33.96 39.82
C ALA A 81 -5.33 34.27 40.28
N ARG A 82 -6.28 34.22 39.34
CA ARG A 82 -7.69 33.98 39.70
C ARG A 82 -7.85 32.49 39.99
N THR A 83 -8.44 32.20 41.13
CA THR A 83 -8.67 30.84 41.65
C THR A 83 -9.27 29.92 40.59
N HIS A 84 -8.54 28.88 40.19
CA HIS A 84 -9.14 27.73 39.53
C HIS A 84 -10.24 27.19 40.45
N ARG A 85 -11.48 27.28 39.99
CA ARG A 85 -12.63 26.69 40.67
C ARG A 85 -12.86 25.34 40.03
N ASP A 86 -12.98 24.28 40.83
CA ASP A 86 -13.12 22.91 40.33
C ASP A 86 -14.24 22.80 39.29
N LEU A 87 -13.83 22.56 38.06
CA LEU A 87 -14.68 22.07 36.99
C LEU A 87 -14.03 20.78 36.51
N ASN A 88 -14.52 19.66 37.03
CA ASN A 88 -14.22 18.30 36.57
C ASN A 88 -14.77 18.09 35.15
N LYS A 89 -14.26 18.86 34.19
CA LYS A 89 -14.46 18.67 32.76
C LYS A 89 -13.62 17.47 32.37
N LYS A 90 -14.28 16.40 31.98
CA LYS A 90 -13.60 15.25 31.38
C LYS A 90 -12.82 15.74 30.17
N SER A 91 -11.59 15.31 30.02
CA SER A 91 -10.87 15.35 28.75
C SER A 91 -11.17 14.07 27.95
N ILE A 92 -10.98 14.15 26.65
CA ILE A 92 -10.77 13.00 25.79
C ILE A 92 -9.29 12.99 25.41
N GLU A 93 -8.59 11.91 25.76
CA GLU A 93 -7.24 11.65 25.25
C GLU A 93 -7.37 11.00 23.87
N CYS A 94 -6.77 11.61 22.85
CA CYS A 94 -6.83 11.12 21.48
C CYS A 94 -5.52 11.37 20.72
N ILE A 95 -5.21 10.50 19.76
CA ILE A 95 -4.05 10.60 18.87
C ILE A 95 -4.49 11.31 17.60
N VAL A 96 -3.72 12.31 17.16
CA VAL A 96 -3.96 12.98 15.88
C VAL A 96 -3.57 12.04 14.73
N HIS A 97 -4.54 11.76 13.87
CA HIS A 97 -4.34 11.04 12.63
C HIS A 97 -4.54 11.97 11.44
N GLU A 98 -3.74 11.76 10.39
CA GLU A 98 -4.01 12.34 9.08
C GLU A 98 -4.87 11.35 8.29
N LEU A 99 -6.04 11.80 7.81
CA LEU A 99 -6.81 11.07 6.81
C LEU A 99 -6.15 11.30 5.45
N GLY A 100 -5.61 10.23 4.85
CA GLY A 100 -5.08 10.28 3.49
C GLY A 100 -6.19 10.52 2.47
N PRO A 101 -6.17 11.64 1.70
CA PRO A 101 -7.06 11.79 0.56
C PRO A 101 -6.46 11.06 -0.65
N ILE A 102 -7.27 10.28 -1.36
CA ILE A 102 -6.89 9.66 -2.64
C ILE A 102 -8.07 9.77 -3.59
N ALA A 103 -7.84 10.19 -4.85
CA ALA A 103 -8.44 9.46 -5.96
C ALA A 103 -7.92 9.77 -7.39
N GLN A 104 -8.62 9.10 -8.30
CA GLN A 104 -8.54 8.97 -9.76
C GLN A 104 -7.89 10.12 -10.56
N PRO A 105 -7.03 9.79 -11.55
CA PRO A 105 -6.20 10.76 -12.25
C PRO A 105 -6.91 11.39 -13.47
N THR A 106 -7.70 12.44 -13.24
CA THR A 106 -7.87 13.52 -14.23
C THR A 106 -7.76 14.88 -13.55
N PHE A 107 -7.27 15.87 -14.31
CA PHE A 107 -6.99 17.26 -13.91
C PHE A 107 -5.76 17.47 -13.02
N GLU A 108 -5.20 18.68 -13.15
CA GLU A 108 -3.88 19.07 -12.63
C GLU A 108 -4.00 19.63 -11.20
N ASN A 109 -3.04 19.28 -10.33
CA ASN A 109 -2.64 20.04 -9.15
C ASN A 109 -3.77 20.67 -8.30
N ILE A 110 -4.80 19.89 -7.93
CA ILE A 110 -5.73 20.28 -6.86
C ILE A 110 -5.09 19.90 -5.52
N GLU A 111 -4.61 20.89 -4.77
CA GLU A 111 -4.13 20.70 -3.39
C GLU A 111 -5.34 20.46 -2.47
N ILE A 112 -5.73 19.19 -2.31
CA ILE A 112 -6.85 18.80 -1.44
C ILE A 112 -6.47 19.15 0.02
N PRO A 113 -7.31 19.90 0.76
CA PRO A 113 -7.02 20.24 2.15
C PRO A 113 -6.99 18.97 3.01
N LYS A 114 -5.79 18.66 3.51
CA LYS A 114 -5.51 17.58 4.47
C LYS A 114 -6.52 17.63 5.62
N ARG A 115 -7.27 16.54 5.83
CA ARG A 115 -8.21 16.40 6.96
C ARG A 115 -7.51 15.71 8.12
N LEU A 116 -7.62 16.30 9.30
CA LEU A 116 -7.09 15.74 10.53
C LEU A 116 -8.22 15.19 11.38
N THR A 117 -8.01 14.02 11.97
CA THR A 117 -8.89 13.43 12.98
C THR A 117 -8.14 13.23 14.28
N CYS A 118 -8.86 13.07 15.39
CA CYS A 118 -8.28 12.69 16.66
C CYS A 118 -9.00 11.44 17.19
N GLY A 119 -8.34 10.29 17.14
CA GLY A 119 -8.89 8.99 17.52
C GLY A 119 -8.46 8.58 18.93
N THR A 120 -9.39 8.13 19.77
CA THR A 120 -9.04 7.66 21.13
C THR A 120 -8.39 6.27 21.08
N GLU A 121 -7.42 5.99 21.96
CA GLU A 121 -6.75 4.67 22.00
C GLU A 121 -7.71 3.50 22.31
N ASN A 122 -8.89 3.79 22.90
CA ASN A 122 -9.89 2.82 23.35
C ASN A 122 -11.17 2.78 22.47
N HIS A 123 -11.04 2.99 21.16
CA HIS A 123 -12.14 2.88 20.16
C HIS A 123 -13.35 3.82 20.36
N GLY A 124 -13.28 4.78 21.27
CA GLY A 124 -14.24 5.87 21.40
C GLY A 124 -14.25 6.83 20.20
N PRO A 125 -15.16 7.82 20.18
CA PRO A 125 -15.47 8.63 19.01
C PRO A 125 -14.24 9.30 18.40
N THR A 126 -14.11 9.17 17.07
CA THR A 126 -13.13 9.92 16.29
C THR A 126 -13.60 11.36 16.14
N LEU A 127 -12.80 12.31 16.64
CA LEU A 127 -13.10 13.73 16.53
C LEU A 127 -12.57 14.27 15.20
N LEU A 128 -13.31 15.17 14.54
CA LEU A 128 -12.84 15.89 13.36
C LEU A 128 -12.18 17.21 13.79
N LEU A 129 -10.91 17.41 13.43
CA LEU A 129 -10.20 18.66 13.69
C LEU A 129 -10.33 19.58 12.47
N VAL A 130 -10.82 20.81 12.68
CA VAL A 130 -10.98 21.85 11.65
C VAL A 130 -10.24 23.14 12.04
N GLY A 131 -10.08 24.08 11.11
CA GLY A 131 -9.28 25.30 11.30
C GLY A 131 -7.86 25.19 10.74
N ASP A 132 -7.02 26.22 10.92
CA ASP A 132 -5.62 26.16 10.47
C ASP A 132 -4.74 25.44 11.50
N TYR A 133 -4.44 24.18 11.21
CA TYR A 133 -3.60 23.33 12.04
C TYR A 133 -2.13 23.75 12.05
N LYS A 134 -1.63 24.52 11.08
CA LYS A 134 -0.21 24.91 11.04
C LYS A 134 0.11 25.90 12.15
N ASP A 135 -0.78 26.87 12.33
CA ASP A 135 -0.72 27.85 13.42
C ASP A 135 -1.01 27.19 14.77
N PHE A 136 -1.96 26.24 14.83
CA PHE A 136 -2.32 25.55 16.07
C PHE A 136 -1.21 24.64 16.63
N PHE A 137 -0.50 23.91 15.76
CA PHE A 137 0.55 22.98 16.16
C PHE A 137 1.97 23.56 16.10
N ASP A 138 2.15 24.82 15.70
CA ASP A 138 3.44 25.48 15.43
C ASP A 138 4.37 24.64 14.51
N GLN A 139 3.78 23.86 13.60
CA GLN A 139 4.50 22.91 12.75
C GLN A 139 3.96 22.88 11.31
N PRO A 140 4.85 22.89 10.29
CA PRO A 140 4.45 22.91 8.88
C PRO A 140 3.87 21.56 8.40
N ARG A 141 4.03 20.49 9.18
CA ARG A 141 3.53 19.13 8.92
C ARG A 141 3.24 18.44 10.24
N ILE A 142 2.13 17.70 10.28
CA ILE A 142 1.73 16.84 11.39
C ILE A 142 1.93 15.39 10.95
N TYR A 143 2.52 14.57 11.81
CA TYR A 143 2.73 13.15 11.53
C TYR A 143 1.62 12.34 12.21
N SER A 144 0.83 11.64 11.40
CA SER A 144 -0.22 10.75 11.88
C SER A 144 0.33 9.76 12.91
N GLY A 145 -0.24 9.74 14.12
CA GLY A 145 0.21 8.90 15.22
C GLY A 145 1.24 9.53 16.18
N ALA A 146 1.86 10.66 15.83
CA ALA A 146 2.93 11.26 16.64
C ALA A 146 2.44 12.27 17.68
N ILE A 147 1.34 12.98 17.40
CA ILE A 147 0.76 13.98 18.32
C ILE A 147 -0.40 13.33 19.09
N SER A 148 -0.47 13.55 20.40
CA SER A 148 -1.60 13.18 21.26
C SER A 148 -2.15 14.42 21.97
N LEU A 149 -3.48 14.57 21.95
CA LEU A 149 -4.22 15.71 22.51
C LEU A 149 -5.05 15.26 23.72
N SER A 150 -5.04 16.07 24.77
CA SER A 150 -6.09 16.07 25.78
C SER A 150 -7.08 17.18 25.44
N ILE A 151 -8.29 16.82 25.01
CA ILE A 151 -9.32 17.77 24.59
C ILE A 151 -10.44 17.79 25.64
N PRO A 152 -10.63 18.90 26.40
CA PRO A 152 -11.76 19.05 27.30
C PRO A 152 -13.10 18.94 26.55
N THR A 153 -14.03 18.10 27.02
CA THR A 153 -15.30 17.76 26.31
C THR A 153 -16.23 18.95 26.04
N GLN A 154 -15.91 20.14 26.53
CA GLN A 154 -16.63 21.39 26.23
C GLN A 154 -16.25 22.02 24.88
N LEU A 155 -15.11 21.61 24.28
CA LEU A 155 -14.63 22.09 22.98
C LEU A 155 -15.11 21.21 21.81
N ILE A 156 -15.86 20.16 22.13
CA ILE A 156 -16.33 19.15 21.18
C ILE A 156 -17.80 19.47 20.87
N SER A 157 -18.13 19.65 19.60
CA SER A 157 -19.49 19.90 19.16
C SER A 157 -20.36 18.64 19.28
N ALA A 158 -21.68 18.78 19.11
CA ALA A 158 -22.59 17.61 19.09
C ALA A 158 -22.29 16.65 17.92
N GLU A 159 -21.67 17.19 16.87
CA GLU A 159 -21.23 16.53 15.64
C GLU A 159 -19.78 16.01 15.72
N LEU A 160 -19.18 15.98 16.93
CA LEU A 160 -17.80 15.54 17.20
C LEU A 160 -16.71 16.38 16.51
N VAL A 161 -17.00 17.64 16.17
CA VAL A 161 -16.04 18.58 15.59
C VAL A 161 -15.32 19.35 16.70
N VAL A 162 -14.02 19.61 16.51
CA VAL A 162 -13.21 20.52 17.33
C VAL A 162 -12.60 21.56 16.41
N ASP A 163 -12.91 22.84 16.65
CA ASP A 163 -12.33 23.96 15.90
C ASP A 163 -11.01 24.42 16.53
N LEU A 164 -9.92 24.19 15.82
CA LEU A 164 -8.58 24.63 16.20
C LEU A 164 -8.38 26.14 16.02
N ALA A 165 -9.30 26.84 15.34
CA ALA A 165 -9.30 28.30 15.25
C ALA A 165 -10.00 29.00 16.44
N ASP A 166 -10.71 28.26 17.31
CA ASP A 166 -11.27 28.83 18.55
C ASP A 166 -10.14 29.19 19.53
N PRO A 167 -10.05 30.45 20.03
CA PRO A 167 -9.08 30.82 21.07
C PRO A 167 -9.11 29.95 22.33
N LEU A 168 -10.25 29.33 22.66
CA LEU A 168 -10.37 28.40 23.78
C LEU A 168 -9.69 27.04 23.49
N SER A 169 -9.54 26.65 22.23
CA SER A 169 -8.75 25.47 21.86
C SER A 169 -7.28 25.70 22.14
N TYR A 170 -6.73 26.88 21.81
CA TYR A 170 -5.35 27.27 22.14
C TYR A 170 -5.09 27.37 23.66
N GLU A 171 -6.08 27.79 24.45
CA GLU A 171 -5.92 27.93 25.91
C GLU A 171 -6.04 26.57 26.65
N LEU A 172 -6.81 25.61 26.13
CA LEU A 172 -7.30 24.47 26.92
C LEU A 172 -7.03 23.07 26.36
N ILE A 173 -6.56 22.91 25.11
CA ILE A 173 -6.10 21.61 24.60
C ILE A 173 -4.62 21.42 24.96
N SER A 174 -4.27 20.35 25.67
CA SER A 174 -2.85 20.04 25.90
C SER A 174 -2.29 19.14 24.80
N ILE A 175 -1.27 19.63 24.10
CA ILE A 175 -0.56 18.90 23.04
C ILE A 175 0.61 18.14 23.67
N SER A 176 0.84 16.90 23.22
CA SER A 176 2.00 16.08 23.60
C SER A 176 2.54 15.31 22.39
N GLU A 177 3.87 15.24 22.27
CA GLU A 177 4.55 14.51 21.19
C GLU A 177 5.07 13.17 21.70
N LYS A 178 4.73 12.08 21.00
CA LYS A 178 5.40 10.78 21.15
C LYS A 178 6.71 10.85 20.36
N SER A 179 7.85 10.77 21.07
CA SER A 179 9.17 11.07 20.50
C SER A 179 9.52 10.21 19.27
N HIS A 180 9.92 10.86 18.18
CA HIS A 180 10.26 10.23 16.89
C HIS A 180 11.49 9.28 16.91
N HIS A 181 12.06 8.98 18.08
CA HIS A 181 13.20 8.08 18.26
C HIS A 181 12.81 6.86 19.10
N GLU A 182 12.12 5.90 18.48
CA GLU A 182 12.62 4.52 18.34
C GLU A 182 11.67 3.68 17.47
N GLY A 183 12.22 2.93 16.51
CA GLY A 183 11.43 2.13 15.55
C GLY A 183 10.71 0.91 16.13
N ARG A 184 10.80 0.64 17.45
CA ARG A 184 10.19 -0.54 18.07
C ARG A 184 8.66 -0.53 18.00
N SER A 185 8.05 0.59 18.38
CA SER A 185 6.58 0.79 18.41
C SER A 185 5.88 0.71 17.03
N LEU A 186 6.67 0.60 15.95
CA LEU A 186 6.17 0.39 14.59
C LEU A 186 6.27 -1.08 14.15
N ILE A 187 7.37 -1.77 14.52
CA ILE A 187 7.59 -3.20 14.22
C ILE A 187 6.46 -4.08 14.79
N ASP A 188 5.89 -3.70 15.94
CA ASP A 188 4.73 -4.36 16.58
C ASP A 188 3.45 -4.36 15.72
N LYS A 189 3.43 -3.68 14.56
CA LYS A 189 2.34 -3.73 13.55
C LYS A 189 2.72 -4.48 12.27
N HIS A 190 3.99 -4.85 12.11
CA HIS A 190 4.55 -5.37 10.86
C HIS A 190 4.96 -6.85 10.94
N ASP A 191 4.95 -7.45 12.12
CA ASP A 191 5.22 -8.88 12.37
C ASP A 191 4.06 -9.50 13.18
N GLY A 192 3.81 -10.79 12.98
CA GLY A 192 2.76 -11.55 13.66
C GLY A 192 1.43 -11.71 12.92
N TYR A 193 0.42 -12.13 13.69
CA TYR A 193 -0.91 -12.52 13.20
C TYR A 193 -1.99 -11.58 13.73
N PHE A 194 -2.59 -10.80 12.84
CA PHE A 194 -3.67 -9.88 13.20
C PHE A 194 -5.03 -10.47 12.83
N LYS A 195 -6.05 -10.12 13.62
CA LYS A 195 -7.44 -10.37 13.24
C LYS A 195 -7.91 -9.26 12.31
N THR A 196 -8.86 -9.59 11.44
CA THR A 196 -9.51 -8.63 10.54
C THR A 196 -11.01 -8.91 10.55
N LEU A 197 -11.79 -7.87 10.86
CA LEU A 197 -13.24 -7.88 10.75
C LEU A 197 -13.65 -7.08 9.53
N ILE A 198 -14.55 -7.62 8.73
CA ILE A 198 -15.23 -6.94 7.64
C ILE A 198 -16.62 -6.55 8.12
N VAL A 199 -16.95 -5.27 8.09
CA VAL A 199 -18.27 -4.74 8.48
C VAL A 199 -19.02 -4.36 7.21
N ARG A 200 -20.03 -5.15 6.80
CA ARG A 200 -20.90 -4.80 5.66
C ARG A 200 -22.03 -3.91 6.16
N ILE A 201 -22.01 -2.64 5.79
CA ILE A 201 -22.97 -1.64 6.25
C ILE A 201 -24.15 -1.58 5.27
N SER A 202 -25.37 -1.69 5.78
CA SER A 202 -26.60 -1.46 5.04
C SER A 202 -27.58 -0.60 5.82
N ASP A 203 -28.64 -0.12 5.17
CA ASP A 203 -29.73 0.57 5.84
C ASP A 203 -31.08 -0.16 5.74
N LYS A 204 -32.04 0.35 6.52
CA LYS A 204 -33.44 -0.08 6.51
C LYS A 204 -34.20 0.20 5.21
N TYR A 205 -33.60 0.93 4.26
CA TYR A 205 -34.16 1.20 2.93
C TYR A 205 -33.68 0.19 1.88
N GLY A 206 -32.67 -0.62 2.21
CA GLY A 206 -32.14 -1.71 1.39
C GLY A 206 -30.82 -1.40 0.69
N HIS A 207 -30.26 -0.21 0.87
CA HIS A 207 -28.93 0.12 0.35
C HIS A 207 -27.91 -0.76 1.06
N SER A 208 -27.13 -1.54 0.30
CA SER A 208 -26.22 -2.56 0.84
C SER A 208 -25.06 -2.85 -0.13
N PRO A 209 -23.92 -3.40 0.34
CA PRO A 209 -22.76 -3.64 -0.51
C PRO A 209 -22.99 -4.81 -1.46
N THR A 210 -22.60 -4.63 -2.73
CA THR A 210 -22.86 -5.55 -3.86
C THR A 210 -22.39 -6.99 -3.59
N TYR A 211 -21.24 -7.17 -2.95
CA TYR A 211 -20.71 -8.48 -2.60
C TYR A 211 -21.28 -9.00 -1.28
N SER A 212 -21.62 -10.29 -1.24
CA SER A 212 -22.06 -10.95 -0.01
C SER A 212 -20.91 -11.18 0.99
N ALA A 213 -21.26 -11.39 2.27
CA ALA A 213 -20.29 -11.74 3.31
C ALA A 213 -19.42 -12.97 2.92
N ALA A 214 -20.03 -13.98 2.30
CA ALA A 214 -19.34 -15.20 1.86
C ALA A 214 -18.44 -15.01 0.62
N GLU A 215 -18.49 -13.85 -0.05
CA GLU A 215 -17.61 -13.47 -1.16
C GLU A 215 -16.48 -12.58 -0.65
N LEU A 216 -16.79 -11.58 0.18
CA LEU A 216 -15.80 -10.68 0.79
C LEU A 216 -14.83 -11.45 1.70
N SER A 217 -15.34 -12.37 2.53
CA SER A 217 -14.50 -13.30 3.31
C SER A 217 -13.55 -14.11 2.42
N LYS A 218 -14.00 -14.53 1.23
CA LYS A 218 -13.12 -15.23 0.27
C LYS A 218 -12.09 -14.28 -0.35
N GLN A 219 -12.50 -13.10 -0.78
CA GLN A 219 -11.62 -12.11 -1.41
C GLN A 219 -10.48 -11.68 -0.46
N VAL A 220 -10.79 -11.35 0.80
CA VAL A 220 -9.80 -10.90 1.79
C VAL A 220 -8.93 -12.04 2.34
N PHE A 221 -9.51 -13.21 2.64
CA PHE A 221 -8.81 -14.31 3.33
C PHE A 221 -8.36 -15.46 2.41
N THR A 222 -9.29 -16.09 1.67
CA THR A 222 -9.06 -17.46 1.13
C THR A 222 -8.89 -17.61 -0.38
N ASN A 223 -9.16 -16.58 -1.19
CA ASN A 223 -8.95 -16.57 -2.64
C ASN A 223 -7.48 -16.75 -3.03
N LYS A 224 -7.18 -16.95 -4.32
CA LYS A 224 -5.79 -17.20 -4.76
C LYS A 224 -4.90 -15.96 -4.61
N SER A 225 -5.39 -14.80 -5.05
CA SER A 225 -4.73 -13.50 -4.90
C SER A 225 -5.29 -12.72 -3.69
N SER A 226 -5.68 -13.39 -2.60
CA SER A 226 -6.28 -12.69 -1.46
C SER A 226 -5.27 -11.78 -0.73
N MET A 227 -5.73 -10.63 -0.23
CA MET A 227 -4.94 -9.69 0.59
C MET A 227 -4.10 -10.41 1.66
N THR A 228 -4.73 -11.32 2.41
CA THR A 228 -4.07 -12.16 3.42
C THR A 228 -2.85 -12.90 2.89
N LYS A 229 -3.01 -13.63 1.77
CA LYS A 229 -1.92 -14.44 1.20
C LYS A 229 -0.84 -13.57 0.56
N GLN A 230 -1.21 -12.42 0.02
CA GLN A 230 -0.25 -11.53 -0.59
C GLN A 230 0.61 -10.82 0.47
N TYR A 231 0.04 -10.39 1.61
CA TYR A 231 0.85 -9.94 2.75
C TYR A 231 1.73 -11.06 3.30
N GLN A 232 1.20 -12.27 3.49
CA GLN A 232 1.98 -13.43 3.95
C GLN A 232 3.13 -13.76 2.99
N ALA A 233 2.92 -13.64 1.69
CA ALA A 233 3.95 -13.87 0.68
C ALA A 233 4.99 -12.74 0.65
N CYS A 234 4.57 -11.48 0.59
CA CYS A 234 5.47 -10.33 0.57
C CYS A 234 6.33 -10.19 1.83
N SER A 235 5.83 -10.68 2.96
CA SER A 235 6.54 -10.72 4.25
C SER A 235 7.29 -12.03 4.52
N ASN A 236 7.33 -12.99 3.57
CA ASN A 236 7.90 -14.33 3.79
C ASN A 236 7.39 -15.02 5.08
N GLY A 237 6.12 -14.82 5.41
CA GLY A 237 5.44 -15.38 6.57
C GLY A 237 5.47 -14.55 7.86
N GLN A 238 6.18 -13.41 7.90
CA GLN A 238 6.24 -12.54 9.10
C GLN A 238 4.86 -11.90 9.41
N LEU A 239 4.18 -11.32 8.40
CA LEU A 239 2.87 -10.69 8.60
C LEU A 239 1.74 -11.53 7.98
N SER A 240 0.70 -11.80 8.76
CA SER A 240 -0.52 -12.46 8.27
C SER A 240 -1.80 -11.89 8.90
N PHE A 241 -2.88 -11.99 8.15
CA PHE A 241 -4.22 -11.53 8.53
C PHE A 241 -5.19 -12.70 8.61
N THR A 242 -6.08 -12.69 9.59
CA THR A 242 -6.98 -13.80 9.89
C THR A 242 -8.39 -13.30 10.11
N PRO A 243 -9.44 -14.05 9.75
CA PRO A 243 -10.81 -13.64 10.02
C PRO A 243 -11.03 -13.52 11.54
N ALA A 244 -11.63 -12.40 11.98
CA ALA A 244 -12.21 -12.32 13.31
C ALA A 244 -13.32 -13.39 13.47
N LEU A 245 -13.39 -14.04 14.62
CA LEU A 245 -14.38 -15.11 14.92
C LEU A 245 -15.05 -14.91 16.28
N ASP A 246 -14.78 -13.78 16.94
CA ASP A 246 -15.09 -13.50 18.33
C ASP A 246 -16.40 -12.71 18.44
N GLY A 247 -17.52 -13.36 18.12
CA GLY A 247 -18.86 -12.77 18.21
C GLY A 247 -19.92 -13.72 17.65
N ALA A 248 -21.14 -13.68 18.20
CA ALA A 248 -22.21 -14.62 17.83
C ALA A 248 -22.61 -14.53 16.35
N ASP A 249 -22.57 -13.31 15.81
CA ASP A 249 -23.03 -12.97 14.45
C ASP A 249 -21.87 -12.78 13.46
N ILE A 250 -20.61 -13.00 13.88
CA ILE A 250 -19.43 -12.86 13.01
C ILE A 250 -19.21 -14.15 12.23
N VAL A 251 -19.55 -14.14 10.95
CA VAL A 251 -19.50 -15.31 10.05
C VAL A 251 -18.28 -15.22 9.15
N ASN A 252 -17.23 -16.01 9.47
CA ASN A 252 -15.97 -16.09 8.71
C ASN A 252 -15.24 -14.74 8.54
N GLY A 253 -15.16 -13.93 9.60
CA GLY A 253 -14.53 -12.60 9.55
C GLY A 253 -15.41 -11.49 9.02
N VAL A 254 -16.73 -11.70 8.90
CA VAL A 254 -17.68 -10.69 8.42
C VAL A 254 -18.85 -10.55 9.38
N VAL A 255 -19.27 -9.31 9.63
CA VAL A 255 -20.56 -8.98 10.25
C VAL A 255 -21.40 -8.16 9.27
N ASP A 256 -22.69 -8.49 9.16
CA ASP A 256 -23.67 -7.71 8.42
C ASP A 256 -24.38 -6.75 9.40
N LEU A 257 -24.32 -5.45 9.13
CA LEU A 257 -24.73 -4.39 10.05
C LEU A 257 -25.76 -3.48 9.39
N VAL A 258 -27.00 -3.51 9.86
CA VAL A 258 -28.04 -2.55 9.46
C VAL A 258 -27.96 -1.33 10.38
N VAL A 259 -27.87 -0.13 9.80
CA VAL A 259 -27.94 1.15 10.54
C VAL A 259 -29.31 1.83 10.36
N ASP A 260 -29.67 2.66 11.32
CA ASP A 260 -30.91 3.45 11.30
C ASP A 260 -30.85 4.67 10.37
N ASN A 261 -29.66 5.09 9.95
CA ASN A 261 -29.46 6.20 9.02
C ASN A 261 -30.02 5.88 7.63
N ASP A 262 -30.46 6.91 6.90
CA ASP A 262 -30.62 6.84 5.45
C ASP A 262 -29.24 7.06 4.82
N LEU A 263 -28.68 6.04 4.17
CA LEU A 263 -27.34 6.12 3.56
C LEU A 263 -27.36 6.81 2.19
N SER A 264 -28.55 7.20 1.69
CA SER A 264 -28.76 7.70 0.33
C SER A 264 -29.02 9.20 0.21
N TYR A 265 -29.01 9.95 1.33
CA TYR A 265 -29.17 11.40 1.24
C TYR A 265 -27.98 12.07 0.58
N SER A 266 -28.26 13.08 -0.24
CA SER A 266 -27.26 13.78 -1.04
C SER A 266 -26.15 14.37 -0.16
N GLY A 267 -24.93 13.82 -0.29
CA GLY A 267 -23.75 14.27 0.45
C GLY A 267 -23.43 13.46 1.72
N PHE A 268 -24.15 12.37 2.00
CA PHE A 268 -23.82 11.47 3.12
C PHE A 268 -22.45 10.80 2.89
N SER A 269 -21.46 11.20 3.66
CA SER A 269 -20.05 10.86 3.46
C SER A 269 -19.65 9.49 4.02
N HIS A 270 -18.50 8.99 3.56
CA HIS A 270 -17.84 7.84 4.15
C HIS A 270 -17.53 8.01 5.65
N GLN A 271 -17.23 9.23 6.13
CA GLN A 271 -17.11 9.49 7.57
C GLN A 271 -18.44 9.24 8.31
N GLU A 272 -19.56 9.71 7.79
CA GLU A 272 -20.88 9.52 8.40
C GLU A 272 -21.33 8.05 8.34
N CYS A 273 -21.07 7.34 7.23
CA CYS A 273 -21.29 5.90 7.09
C CYS A 273 -20.61 5.10 8.21
N VAL A 274 -19.34 5.40 8.46
CA VAL A 274 -18.52 4.76 9.49
C VAL A 274 -18.97 5.17 10.88
N SER A 275 -19.34 6.43 11.09
CA SER A 275 -19.83 6.93 12.38
C SER A 275 -21.16 6.28 12.77
N ALA A 276 -22.06 6.06 11.79
CA ALA A 276 -23.28 5.29 11.99
C ALA A 276 -22.97 3.82 12.35
N ALA A 277 -22.00 3.21 11.65
CA ALA A 277 -21.59 1.84 11.90
C ALA A 277 -20.90 1.65 13.27
N ASP A 278 -20.01 2.55 13.67
CA ASP A 278 -19.33 2.52 14.98
C ASP A 278 -20.33 2.67 16.13
N ASN A 279 -21.31 3.57 16.00
CA ASN A 279 -22.38 3.72 16.98
C ASN A 279 -23.24 2.44 17.08
N ALA A 280 -23.66 1.88 15.93
CA ALA A 280 -24.44 0.65 15.89
C ALA A 280 -23.66 -0.59 16.38
N ILE A 281 -22.34 -0.64 16.14
CA ILE A 281 -21.45 -1.68 16.67
C ILE A 281 -21.31 -1.55 18.19
N THR A 282 -21.01 -0.35 18.70
CA THR A 282 -20.77 -0.13 20.14
C THR A 282 -22.01 -0.45 20.99
N LEU A 283 -23.21 -0.34 20.41
CA LEU A 283 -24.48 -0.72 21.06
C LEU A 283 -24.74 -2.24 21.09
N ASN A 284 -24.06 -3.05 20.26
CA ASN A 284 -24.39 -4.47 20.03
C ASN A 284 -23.22 -5.45 20.20
N TYR A 285 -21.95 -5.00 20.12
CA TYR A 285 -20.76 -5.86 20.11
C TYR A 285 -19.58 -5.24 20.85
N ASP A 286 -18.93 -6.01 21.73
CA ASP A 286 -17.59 -5.70 22.24
C ASP A 286 -16.52 -6.24 21.28
N ILE A 287 -16.24 -5.46 20.22
CA ILE A 287 -15.18 -5.76 19.24
C ILE A 287 -13.80 -5.28 19.77
N GLY A 288 -13.74 -4.76 21.00
CA GLY A 288 -12.65 -3.96 21.56
C GLY A 288 -11.35 -4.70 21.88
N THR A 289 -11.22 -6.00 21.59
CA THR A 289 -9.94 -6.70 21.81
C THR A 289 -8.84 -6.12 20.91
N THR A 290 -7.63 -6.01 21.44
CA THR A 290 -6.62 -5.05 20.95
C THR A 290 -6.02 -5.34 19.57
N HIS A 291 -6.31 -6.49 18.96
CA HIS A 291 -5.57 -7.07 17.82
C HIS A 291 -6.36 -7.17 16.49
N THR A 292 -7.46 -6.42 16.35
CA THR A 292 -8.34 -6.47 15.16
C THR A 292 -8.23 -5.20 14.30
N TYR A 293 -7.92 -5.37 13.01
CA TYR A 293 -8.15 -4.35 11.96
C TYR A 293 -9.59 -4.44 11.45
N ILE A 294 -10.20 -3.31 11.07
CA ILE A 294 -11.62 -3.23 10.72
C ILE A 294 -11.78 -2.65 9.31
N MET A 295 -12.36 -3.44 8.41
CA MET A 295 -12.67 -3.09 7.02
C MET A 295 -14.16 -2.79 6.90
N TYR A 296 -14.57 -1.52 6.90
CA TYR A 296 -15.97 -1.14 6.72
C TYR A 296 -16.28 -1.02 5.24
N ILE A 297 -17.35 -1.68 4.80
CA ILE A 297 -17.80 -1.69 3.41
C ILE A 297 -19.12 -0.92 3.35
N CYS A 298 -19.06 0.30 2.81
CA CYS A 298 -20.23 1.15 2.62
C CYS A 298 -20.91 0.85 1.27
N PRO A 299 -22.24 1.01 1.14
CA PRO A 299 -22.95 0.83 -0.12
C PRO A 299 -22.64 1.98 -1.10
N ASP A 300 -22.93 1.77 -2.39
CA ASP A 300 -22.49 2.68 -3.47
C ASP A 300 -23.10 4.09 -3.43
N VAL A 301 -24.19 4.26 -2.68
CA VAL A 301 -24.87 5.53 -2.41
C VAL A 301 -24.06 6.48 -1.51
N VAL A 302 -23.05 5.98 -0.78
CA VAL A 302 -22.23 6.76 0.15
C VAL A 302 -21.15 7.55 -0.60
N ASP A 303 -20.95 8.80 -0.21
CA ASP A 303 -20.00 9.70 -0.86
C ASP A 303 -18.56 9.49 -0.36
N PHE A 304 -17.76 8.85 -1.22
CA PHE A 304 -16.30 8.78 -1.15
C PHE A 304 -15.64 9.87 -2.01
N GLY A 305 -16.43 10.80 -2.55
CA GLY A 305 -16.03 11.66 -3.65
C GLY A 305 -15.63 10.82 -4.85
N ILE A 306 -14.35 10.92 -5.20
CA ILE A 306 -13.73 10.16 -6.28
C ILE A 306 -13.04 8.86 -5.80
N ALA A 307 -12.96 8.61 -4.49
CA ALA A 307 -12.12 7.56 -3.88
C ALA A 307 -12.67 6.12 -4.00
N ALA A 308 -11.75 5.16 -4.03
CA ALA A 308 -12.03 3.71 -3.99
C ALA A 308 -12.05 3.17 -2.54
N GLY A 309 -11.17 3.71 -1.71
CA GLY A 309 -11.10 3.51 -0.27
C GLY A 309 -10.41 4.70 0.40
N VAL A 310 -10.42 4.69 1.72
CA VAL A 310 -9.70 5.62 2.63
C VAL A 310 -9.36 4.82 3.90
N ALA A 311 -8.29 5.16 4.64
CA ALA A 311 -7.97 4.48 5.90
C ALA A 311 -7.23 5.37 6.92
N ASP A 312 -7.31 5.00 8.20
CA ASP A 312 -6.49 5.61 9.26
C ASP A 312 -5.00 5.40 8.97
N ILE A 313 -4.21 6.46 8.83
CA ILE A 313 -2.75 6.32 8.78
C ILE A 313 -2.25 5.93 10.18
N GLY A 314 -1.88 4.66 10.35
CA GLY A 314 -1.43 4.07 11.61
C GLY A 314 -2.52 3.66 12.59
N GLY A 315 -3.80 3.87 12.28
CA GLY A 315 -4.93 3.40 13.10
C GLY A 315 -5.32 1.96 12.79
N LYS A 316 -6.60 1.63 12.98
CA LYS A 316 -7.13 0.26 12.80
C LYS A 316 -8.19 0.15 11.72
N LYS A 317 -8.71 1.28 11.22
CA LYS A 317 -9.90 1.30 10.35
C LYS A 317 -9.50 1.56 8.90
N SER A 318 -10.09 0.78 8.00
CA SER A 318 -10.05 0.94 6.55
C SER A 318 -11.48 0.97 6.02
N TRP A 319 -11.75 1.82 5.04
CA TRP A 319 -13.09 2.14 4.56
C TRP A 319 -13.13 1.99 3.04
N PHE A 320 -14.08 1.21 2.53
CA PHE A 320 -14.12 0.85 1.11
C PHE A 320 -15.45 1.24 0.48
N LYS A 321 -15.39 1.86 -0.69
CA LYS A 321 -16.57 2.09 -1.52
C LYS A 321 -17.02 0.78 -2.16
N ASN A 322 -18.16 0.27 -1.74
CA ASN A 322 -18.91 -0.81 -2.38
C ASN A 322 -18.05 -1.92 -3.03
N GLU A 323 -17.92 -1.95 -4.36
CA GLU A 323 -17.24 -3.02 -5.09
C GLU A 323 -15.70 -3.00 -4.98
N PHE A 324 -15.10 -1.84 -4.69
CA PHE A 324 -13.64 -1.71 -4.53
C PHE A 324 -13.10 -2.53 -3.34
N SER A 325 -13.96 -2.83 -2.36
CA SER A 325 -13.69 -3.76 -1.26
C SER A 325 -13.31 -5.18 -1.71
N SER A 326 -13.60 -5.56 -2.96
CA SER A 326 -13.29 -6.88 -3.51
C SER A 326 -11.89 -7.00 -4.14
N TYR A 327 -11.24 -5.87 -4.44
CA TYR A 327 -9.99 -5.84 -5.20
C TYR A 327 -8.78 -5.99 -4.26
N PRO A 328 -7.96 -7.04 -4.39
CA PRO A 328 -6.81 -7.25 -3.50
C PRO A 328 -5.84 -6.08 -3.46
N TYR A 329 -5.67 -5.40 -4.60
CA TYR A 329 -4.88 -4.16 -4.69
C TYR A 329 -5.36 -3.09 -3.69
N VAL A 330 -6.66 -2.80 -3.69
CA VAL A 330 -7.25 -1.74 -2.83
C VAL A 330 -7.24 -2.21 -1.37
N GLN A 331 -7.61 -3.47 -1.11
CA GLN A 331 -7.53 -4.09 0.23
C GLN A 331 -6.14 -3.91 0.87
N MET A 332 -5.07 -4.09 0.09
CA MET A 332 -3.69 -3.90 0.56
C MET A 332 -3.22 -2.44 0.59
N HIS A 333 -3.77 -1.55 -0.24
CA HIS A 333 -3.44 -0.13 -0.21
C HIS A 333 -3.96 0.50 1.10
N GLU A 334 -5.26 0.34 1.38
CA GLU A 334 -5.90 0.89 2.57
C GLU A 334 -5.31 0.31 3.86
N LEU A 335 -5.11 -1.02 3.91
CA LEU A 335 -4.47 -1.64 5.07
C LEU A 335 -2.99 -1.22 5.21
N GLY A 336 -2.34 -0.85 4.10
CA GLY A 336 -1.00 -0.22 4.10
C GLY A 336 -0.96 1.12 4.84
N HIS A 337 -2.02 1.92 4.78
CA HIS A 337 -2.15 3.12 5.64
C HIS A 337 -2.22 2.74 7.11
N ASN A 338 -2.99 1.71 7.48
CA ASN A 338 -3.03 1.21 8.86
C ASN A 338 -1.64 0.72 9.34
N LEU A 339 -0.75 0.31 8.43
CA LEU A 339 0.68 0.00 8.69
C LEU A 339 1.61 1.25 8.72
N VAL A 340 1.07 2.46 8.80
CA VAL A 340 1.79 3.76 8.84
C VAL A 340 2.48 4.14 7.50
N PHE A 341 1.99 3.61 6.38
CA PHE A 341 2.49 4.00 5.05
C PHE A 341 1.61 5.07 4.39
N PHE A 342 2.23 6.19 4.02
CA PHE A 342 1.72 7.10 3.00
C PHE A 342 2.01 6.54 1.59
N HIS A 343 1.62 7.27 0.56
CA HIS A 343 1.75 6.90 -0.86
C HIS A 343 3.20 6.70 -1.35
N SER A 344 3.33 6.17 -2.58
CA SER A 344 4.59 6.09 -3.35
C SER A 344 4.47 6.84 -4.67
N GLY A 345 5.21 7.94 -4.80
CA GLY A 345 5.15 8.84 -5.96
C GLY A 345 6.33 8.74 -6.92
N GLU A 346 6.19 9.33 -8.11
CA GLU A 346 7.29 9.56 -9.04
C GLU A 346 7.11 10.90 -9.76
N GLY A 347 8.19 11.67 -9.87
CA GLY A 347 8.12 13.06 -10.34
C GLY A 347 7.18 13.90 -9.46
N ALA A 348 6.10 14.39 -10.07
CA ALA A 348 5.02 15.12 -9.39
C ALA A 348 3.77 14.27 -9.09
N ALA A 349 3.70 13.02 -9.57
CA ALA A 349 2.54 12.15 -9.36
C ALA A 349 2.65 11.45 -8.00
N GLU A 350 1.69 11.68 -7.10
CA GLU A 350 1.65 11.11 -5.74
C GLU A 350 1.64 9.58 -5.71
N TYR A 351 1.02 8.95 -6.71
CA TYR A 351 0.95 7.50 -6.93
C TYR A 351 1.86 7.04 -8.08
N GLY A 352 2.81 7.88 -8.49
CA GLY A 352 3.63 7.66 -9.69
C GLY A 352 4.59 6.46 -9.63
N ASP A 353 4.79 5.80 -8.48
CA ASP A 353 5.69 4.64 -8.33
C ASP A 353 4.91 3.30 -8.37
N PRO A 354 4.74 2.65 -9.54
CA PRO A 354 4.09 1.35 -9.67
C PRO A 354 4.96 0.18 -9.19
N THR A 355 6.13 0.40 -8.59
CA THR A 355 7.01 -0.69 -8.14
C THR A 355 6.56 -1.31 -6.81
N GLY A 356 5.59 -0.71 -6.12
CA GLY A 356 4.95 -1.31 -4.95
C GLY A 356 3.62 -0.67 -4.56
N ILE A 357 2.81 -1.43 -3.81
CA ILE A 357 1.35 -1.28 -3.67
C ILE A 357 0.81 0.08 -3.18
N MET A 358 1.64 0.87 -2.47
CA MET A 358 1.27 2.22 -2.01
C MET A 358 1.41 3.30 -3.10
N GLY A 359 1.90 2.94 -4.27
CA GLY A 359 1.82 3.71 -5.49
C GLY A 359 1.37 2.81 -6.63
N GLY A 360 1.50 3.32 -7.85
CA GLY A 360 0.93 2.70 -9.03
C GLY A 360 -0.55 3.03 -9.20
N TYR A 361 -1.09 2.50 -10.29
CA TYR A 361 -2.44 2.80 -10.74
C TYR A 361 -3.34 1.61 -10.46
N TYR A 362 -4.45 1.87 -9.77
CA TYR A 362 -5.49 0.89 -9.46
C TYR A 362 -5.88 0.00 -10.65
N ASN A 363 -6.31 -1.22 -10.34
CA ASN A 363 -6.86 -2.18 -11.30
C ASN A 363 -8.13 -2.81 -10.72
N THR A 364 -9.13 -3.05 -11.56
CA THR A 364 -10.45 -3.59 -11.20
C THR A 364 -10.56 -5.10 -11.45
N ASP A 365 -9.49 -5.77 -11.90
CA ASP A 365 -9.42 -7.24 -11.90
C ASP A 365 -9.20 -7.75 -10.46
N VAL A 366 -10.19 -8.48 -9.93
CA VAL A 366 -10.14 -9.18 -8.62
C VAL A 366 -9.00 -10.20 -8.48
N ASN A 367 -8.28 -10.53 -9.55
CA ASN A 367 -7.10 -11.39 -9.56
C ASN A 367 -5.77 -10.60 -9.52
N PHE A 368 -5.81 -9.31 -9.84
CA PHE A 368 -4.65 -8.41 -9.83
C PHE A 368 -4.35 -7.94 -8.41
N GLY A 369 -3.07 -7.95 -8.06
CA GLY A 369 -2.61 -7.56 -6.74
C GLY A 369 -1.34 -8.28 -6.28
N LYS A 370 -0.70 -9.09 -7.14
CA LYS A 370 0.62 -9.66 -6.87
C LYS A 370 1.70 -8.59 -7.00
N MET A 371 1.71 -7.70 -6.01
CA MET A 371 2.63 -6.59 -5.80
C MET A 371 3.00 -6.60 -4.31
N CYS A 372 4.18 -6.09 -3.97
CA CYS A 372 4.63 -5.92 -2.59
C CYS A 372 4.88 -4.44 -2.30
N PHE A 373 5.45 -4.11 -1.14
CA PHE A 373 5.93 -2.76 -0.87
C PHE A 373 7.21 -2.46 -1.67
N ASN A 374 7.45 -1.18 -1.98
CA ASN A 374 8.71 -0.74 -2.61
C ASN A 374 9.89 -0.83 -1.62
N ALA A 375 11.11 -0.51 -2.06
CA ALA A 375 12.33 -0.67 -1.27
C ALA A 375 12.25 0.04 0.11
N ALA A 376 11.81 1.29 0.12
CA ALA A 376 11.75 2.08 1.36
C ALA A 376 10.71 1.57 2.36
N LYS A 377 9.55 1.10 1.86
CA LYS A 377 8.48 0.58 2.73
C LYS A 377 8.74 -0.85 3.19
N THR A 378 9.36 -1.70 2.35
CA THR A 378 9.88 -3.02 2.75
C THR A 378 11.01 -2.90 3.79
N TRP A 379 11.85 -1.86 3.70
CA TRP A 379 12.79 -1.56 4.80
C TRP A 379 12.04 -1.20 6.09
N ALA A 380 11.01 -0.37 5.98
CA ALA A 380 10.28 0.19 7.11
C ALA A 380 9.39 -0.84 7.86
N THR A 381 9.01 -1.97 7.24
CA THR A 381 8.37 -3.09 7.95
C THR A 381 9.35 -3.94 8.78
N GLY A 382 10.66 -3.80 8.55
CA GLY A 382 11.66 -4.71 9.13
C GLY A 382 11.70 -6.11 8.50
N TRP A 383 10.86 -6.40 7.49
CA TRP A 383 10.89 -7.68 6.77
C TRP A 383 12.24 -7.86 6.08
N TYR A 384 12.80 -9.06 6.11
CA TYR A 384 14.13 -9.35 5.53
C TYR A 384 15.26 -8.53 6.18
N SER A 385 15.12 -8.18 7.46
CA SER A 385 16.15 -7.48 8.23
C SER A 385 17.45 -8.28 8.38
N ASP A 386 17.42 -9.61 8.26
CA ASP A 386 18.59 -10.49 8.10
C ASP A 386 19.38 -10.21 6.80
N ARG A 387 18.72 -9.61 5.81
CA ARG A 387 19.18 -9.33 4.44
C ARG A 387 19.16 -7.85 4.11
N HIS A 388 19.02 -6.98 5.11
CA HIS A 388 19.19 -5.55 4.94
C HIS A 388 20.67 -5.16 4.97
N ALA A 389 21.05 -4.22 4.10
CA ALA A 389 22.38 -3.61 4.09
C ALA A 389 22.26 -2.09 4.26
N THR A 390 23.07 -1.51 5.16
CA THR A 390 23.25 -0.05 5.24
C THR A 390 24.61 0.33 4.68
N VAL A 391 24.64 1.20 3.68
CA VAL A 391 25.85 1.75 3.06
C VAL A 391 25.98 3.21 3.47
N ASN A 392 27.11 3.58 4.08
CA ASN A 392 27.51 4.98 4.21
C ASN A 392 28.64 5.27 3.19
N PRO A 393 28.31 5.83 2.01
CA PRO A 393 29.26 5.98 0.91
C PRO A 393 30.35 7.03 1.19
N THR A 394 30.17 7.88 2.21
CA THR A 394 31.22 8.80 2.70
C THR A 394 32.39 8.08 3.37
N SER A 395 32.14 6.87 3.88
CA SER A 395 33.10 6.10 4.68
C SER A 395 33.63 4.87 3.93
N ASN A 396 32.77 4.14 3.22
CA ASN A 396 33.13 2.94 2.46
C ASN A 396 32.31 2.81 1.17
N SER A 397 32.92 2.30 0.10
CA SER A 397 32.20 1.77 -1.06
C SER A 397 31.58 0.40 -0.76
N TYR A 398 30.47 0.08 -1.40
CA TYR A 398 29.78 -1.22 -1.31
C TYR A 398 29.82 -1.96 -2.66
N VAL A 399 29.93 -3.29 -2.57
CA VAL A 399 29.80 -4.23 -3.69
C VAL A 399 28.92 -5.37 -3.17
N GLY A 400 27.78 -5.65 -3.80
CA GLY A 400 26.92 -6.72 -3.28
C GLY A 400 25.94 -7.28 -4.27
N SER A 401 25.32 -8.38 -3.86
CA SER A 401 24.29 -9.08 -4.62
C SER A 401 22.94 -8.71 -4.03
N VAL A 402 22.09 -8.07 -4.82
CA VAL A 402 20.74 -7.64 -4.42
C VAL A 402 19.72 -8.52 -5.13
N VAL A 403 19.01 -9.33 -4.36
CA VAL A 403 17.98 -10.25 -4.83
C VAL A 403 16.59 -9.63 -4.69
N ASP A 404 15.65 -10.11 -5.50
CA ASP A 404 14.24 -9.75 -5.35
C ASP A 404 13.55 -10.68 -4.33
N ILE A 405 12.34 -10.31 -3.92
CA ILE A 405 11.57 -11.08 -2.92
C ILE A 405 11.32 -12.53 -3.38
N ASN A 406 11.08 -12.79 -4.67
CA ASN A 406 10.82 -14.15 -5.15
C ASN A 406 12.04 -15.07 -4.97
N THR A 407 13.26 -14.52 -5.06
CA THR A 407 14.49 -15.29 -4.81
C THR A 407 14.57 -15.76 -3.35
N VAL A 408 14.04 -14.99 -2.39
CA VAL A 408 13.99 -15.40 -0.97
C VAL A 408 12.87 -16.41 -0.70
N VAL A 409 11.62 -16.10 -1.07
CA VAL A 409 10.46 -16.97 -0.73
C VAL A 409 10.49 -18.33 -1.43
N ASN A 410 11.22 -18.46 -2.54
CA ASN A 410 11.47 -19.76 -3.20
C ASN A 410 12.75 -20.45 -2.71
N ASN A 411 13.41 -19.94 -1.67
CA ASN A 411 14.64 -20.48 -1.06
C ASN A 411 15.82 -20.61 -2.04
N HIS A 412 16.02 -19.60 -2.90
CA HIS A 412 17.18 -19.48 -3.79
C HIS A 412 18.23 -18.47 -3.30
N ALA A 413 17.89 -17.62 -2.32
CA ALA A 413 18.77 -16.58 -1.78
C ALA A 413 19.84 -17.15 -0.83
N ARG A 414 21.11 -16.80 -1.07
CA ARG A 414 22.26 -17.17 -0.23
C ARG A 414 22.37 -16.21 0.97
N ASN A 415 23.21 -16.54 1.95
CA ASN A 415 23.35 -15.74 3.18
C ASN A 415 23.99 -14.34 2.96
N ALA A 416 24.64 -14.13 1.81
CA ALA A 416 25.25 -12.85 1.42
C ALA A 416 24.42 -12.08 0.35
N ASP A 417 23.19 -12.52 0.08
CA ASP A 417 22.26 -11.85 -0.81
C ASP A 417 21.32 -10.91 -0.03
N HIS A 418 21.30 -9.63 -0.41
CA HIS A 418 20.50 -8.59 0.23
C HIS A 418 19.16 -8.37 -0.48
N VAL A 419 18.08 -8.07 0.26
CA VAL A 419 16.76 -7.75 -0.34
C VAL A 419 16.60 -6.25 -0.54
N VAL A 420 16.96 -5.46 0.48
CA VAL A 420 16.94 -4.00 0.42
C VAL A 420 18.28 -3.44 0.89
N VAL A 421 18.82 -2.50 0.10
CA VAL A 421 20.01 -1.73 0.46
C VAL A 421 19.61 -0.29 0.72
N LYS A 422 19.90 0.20 1.93
CA LYS A 422 19.80 1.61 2.31
C LYS A 422 21.14 2.30 2.06
N VAL A 423 21.15 3.36 1.25
CA VAL A 423 22.24 4.34 1.23
C VAL A 423 21.88 5.44 2.21
N ALA A 424 22.63 5.51 3.30
CA ALA A 424 22.38 6.44 4.40
C ALA A 424 22.95 7.83 4.10
N ASP A 425 22.11 8.85 4.23
CA ASP A 425 22.52 10.26 4.25
C ASP A 425 22.42 10.82 5.68
N LYS A 426 23.05 11.96 5.93
CA LYS A 426 23.06 12.69 7.22
C LYS A 426 22.35 14.04 7.17
N ASP A 427 22.18 14.63 5.98
CA ASP A 427 21.59 15.94 5.74
C ASP A 427 20.31 15.85 4.87
N GLU A 428 20.21 14.84 4.01
CA GLU A 428 19.11 14.61 3.08
C GLU A 428 18.26 13.37 3.41
N ALA A 429 17.19 13.15 2.63
CA ALA A 429 16.42 11.91 2.66
C ALA A 429 17.27 10.72 2.18
N ASN A 430 17.15 9.59 2.89
CA ASN A 430 17.84 8.35 2.56
C ASN A 430 17.39 7.80 1.20
N LEU A 431 18.28 7.06 0.52
CA LEU A 431 17.91 6.25 -0.64
C LEU A 431 17.80 4.78 -0.25
N TYR A 432 16.82 4.08 -0.80
CA TYR A 432 16.61 2.65 -0.64
C TYR A 432 16.49 2.02 -2.02
N PHE A 433 17.11 0.88 -2.25
CA PHE A 433 16.96 0.15 -3.52
C PHE A 433 16.83 -1.34 -3.33
N MET A 434 16.06 -1.96 -4.23
CA MET A 434 15.79 -3.40 -4.30
C MET A 434 15.66 -3.82 -5.77
N LEU A 435 15.81 -5.12 -6.03
CA LEU A 435 15.48 -5.70 -7.33
C LEU A 435 13.97 -5.97 -7.42
N HIS A 436 13.32 -5.45 -8.47
CA HIS A 436 11.93 -5.76 -8.80
C HIS A 436 11.90 -6.66 -10.04
N ARG A 437 11.13 -7.75 -10.02
CA ARG A 437 10.90 -8.65 -11.16
C ARG A 437 9.41 -8.92 -11.32
N LEU A 438 8.92 -9.07 -12.55
CA LEU A 438 7.55 -9.53 -12.81
C LEU A 438 7.45 -11.07 -12.76
N GLU A 439 7.78 -11.60 -11.59
CA GLU A 439 7.82 -13.04 -11.30
C GLU A 439 7.00 -13.35 -10.04
N GLY A 440 6.55 -14.61 -9.92
CA GLY A 440 5.94 -15.18 -8.72
C GLY A 440 4.83 -14.33 -8.06
N ILE A 441 5.21 -13.64 -6.98
CA ILE A 441 4.33 -12.85 -6.10
C ILE A 441 4.46 -11.33 -6.34
N THR A 442 5.34 -10.90 -7.23
CA THR A 442 5.45 -9.53 -7.74
C THR A 442 5.14 -9.49 -9.24
N SER A 443 4.30 -10.40 -9.74
CA SER A 443 4.06 -10.60 -11.18
C SER A 443 3.16 -9.56 -11.85
N ASP A 444 2.50 -8.69 -11.09
CA ASP A 444 1.38 -7.88 -11.57
C ASP A 444 1.79 -6.40 -11.68
N MET A 445 1.72 -5.86 -12.90
CA MET A 445 1.99 -4.46 -13.24
C MET A 445 1.23 -4.13 -14.53
N LYS A 446 0.85 -2.86 -14.75
CA LYS A 446 0.25 -2.46 -16.05
C LYS A 446 1.32 -2.43 -17.13
N GLU A 447 0.95 -2.84 -18.34
CA GLU A 447 1.85 -3.04 -19.49
C GLU A 447 2.69 -1.79 -19.80
N GLU A 448 2.10 -0.61 -19.68
CA GLU A 448 2.70 0.71 -19.87
C GLU A 448 3.89 1.05 -18.94
N TYR A 449 4.03 0.37 -17.78
CA TYR A 449 5.13 0.59 -16.84
C TYR A 449 6.26 -0.44 -16.96
N ILE A 450 6.04 -1.56 -17.65
CA ILE A 450 6.97 -2.71 -17.64
C ILE A 450 8.37 -2.29 -18.10
N GLU A 451 8.50 -1.56 -19.21
CA GLU A 451 9.80 -1.16 -19.78
C GLU A 451 10.60 -0.17 -18.92
N THR A 452 9.97 0.45 -17.91
CA THR A 452 10.55 1.56 -17.12
C THR A 452 10.56 1.33 -15.61
N HIS A 453 10.06 0.17 -15.15
CA HIS A 453 9.87 -0.15 -13.73
C HIS A 453 10.19 -1.61 -13.39
N ALA A 454 10.05 -2.55 -14.33
CA ALA A 454 10.20 -3.98 -14.07
C ALA A 454 11.60 -4.52 -14.38
N ASN A 455 11.94 -5.65 -13.77
CA ASN A 455 13.13 -6.45 -14.05
C ASN A 455 14.47 -5.70 -13.87
N GLY A 456 14.48 -4.72 -12.95
CA GLY A 456 15.58 -3.80 -12.70
C GLY A 456 15.66 -3.36 -11.24
N ILE A 457 16.74 -2.66 -10.88
CA ILE A 457 16.91 -2.03 -9.57
C ILE A 457 16.14 -0.71 -9.57
N ASN A 458 15.17 -0.58 -8.66
CA ASN A 458 14.43 0.67 -8.46
C ASN A 458 14.98 1.43 -7.25
N ILE A 459 15.19 2.74 -7.40
CA ILE A 459 15.78 3.62 -6.39
C ILE A 459 14.69 4.53 -5.83
N ILE A 460 14.44 4.40 -4.53
CA ILE A 460 13.38 5.06 -3.80
C ILE A 460 14.00 6.04 -2.78
N ARG A 461 13.71 7.33 -2.93
CA ARG A 461 14.02 8.37 -1.93
C ARG A 461 12.96 8.38 -0.85
N HIS A 462 13.37 8.32 0.41
CA HIS A 462 12.46 8.34 1.56
C HIS A 462 13.16 8.89 2.81
N ALA A 463 12.54 9.87 3.47
CA ALA A 463 13.14 10.51 4.64
C ALA A 463 13.13 9.55 5.85
N TYR A 464 11.93 9.15 6.27
CA TYR A 464 11.64 8.29 7.42
C TYR A 464 10.24 7.67 7.29
N THR A 465 9.96 6.60 8.03
CA THR A 465 8.64 5.93 8.12
C THR A 465 7.55 6.92 8.56
N GLY A 466 6.34 6.82 8.02
CA GLY A 466 5.30 7.84 8.21
C GLY A 466 5.41 9.05 7.26
N MET A 467 6.06 8.88 6.11
CA MET A 467 6.09 9.88 5.02
C MET A 467 5.91 9.24 3.63
N PRO A 468 5.44 10.01 2.62
CA PRO A 468 5.47 9.59 1.22
C PRO A 468 6.89 9.23 0.78
N SER A 469 7.02 8.15 0.00
CA SER A 469 8.27 7.76 -0.65
C SER A 469 8.23 8.13 -2.12
N SER A 470 9.37 8.36 -2.76
CA SER A 470 9.42 8.74 -4.17
C SER A 470 10.42 7.88 -4.95
N LYS A 471 9.97 7.21 -6.02
CA LYS A 471 10.89 6.63 -7.01
C LYS A 471 11.60 7.77 -7.74
N ILE A 472 12.92 7.62 -7.91
CA ILE A 472 13.81 8.60 -8.54
C ILE A 472 14.77 7.96 -9.55
N GLY A 473 14.67 6.65 -9.79
CA GLY A 473 15.52 5.95 -10.73
C GLY A 473 15.12 4.49 -10.92
N HIS A 474 15.39 3.98 -12.11
CA HIS A 474 15.30 2.58 -12.51
C HIS A 474 16.58 2.21 -13.27
N LEU A 475 17.18 1.07 -12.98
CA LEU A 475 18.47 0.64 -13.57
C LEU A 475 18.42 -0.83 -14.00
N VAL A 476 18.77 -1.09 -15.27
CA VAL A 476 19.02 -2.44 -15.79
C VAL A 476 20.53 -2.74 -15.89
N SER A 477 20.90 -3.88 -16.48
CA SER A 477 22.30 -4.33 -16.54
C SER A 477 23.19 -3.36 -17.34
N GLY A 478 24.14 -2.72 -16.66
CA GLY A 478 25.10 -1.78 -17.24
C GLY A 478 24.88 -0.33 -16.83
N ASP A 479 23.70 0.03 -16.32
CA ASP A 479 23.33 1.41 -16.02
C ASP A 479 24.01 1.94 -14.75
N GLU A 480 24.03 3.27 -14.59
CA GLU A 480 24.38 3.92 -13.32
C GLU A 480 23.50 5.14 -13.05
N PHE A 481 22.99 5.23 -11.82
CA PHE A 481 22.34 6.41 -11.27
C PHE A 481 23.38 7.31 -10.60
N VAL A 482 23.27 8.61 -10.82
CA VAL A 482 24.14 9.63 -10.22
C VAL A 482 23.30 10.62 -9.42
N LYS A 483 23.70 10.90 -8.18
CA LYS A 483 23.14 11.96 -7.33
C LYS A 483 24.27 12.89 -6.93
N GLU A 484 24.19 14.11 -7.46
CA GLU A 484 25.19 15.17 -7.25
C GLU A 484 25.29 15.59 -5.77
N ASN A 485 26.49 15.95 -5.33
CA ASN A 485 26.79 16.53 -4.02
C ASN A 485 26.15 15.78 -2.81
N TRP A 486 26.33 14.46 -2.75
CA TRP A 486 25.80 13.60 -1.69
C TRP A 486 26.24 14.05 -0.29
N SER A 487 25.29 14.09 0.67
CA SER A 487 25.50 14.56 2.05
C SER A 487 26.29 15.89 2.17
N ASN A 488 26.14 16.79 1.19
CA ASN A 488 26.90 18.05 1.05
C ASN A 488 28.44 17.89 1.04
N THR A 489 28.95 16.74 0.59
CA THR A 489 30.39 16.41 0.64
C THR A 489 31.22 17.01 -0.50
N GLY A 490 30.60 17.71 -1.45
CA GLY A 490 31.25 18.14 -2.71
C GLY A 490 31.61 16.97 -3.63
N LYS A 491 30.96 15.81 -3.43
CA LYS A 491 31.19 14.56 -4.17
C LYS A 491 29.87 13.93 -4.58
N ASP A 492 29.87 13.26 -5.73
CA ASP A 492 28.67 12.70 -6.33
C ASP A 492 28.56 11.21 -6.02
N LEU A 493 27.37 10.77 -5.65
CA LEU A 493 27.04 9.36 -5.39
C LEU A 493 26.72 8.64 -6.70
N TYR A 494 27.33 7.47 -6.87
CA TYR A 494 27.05 6.54 -7.95
C TYR A 494 26.44 5.26 -7.39
N ILE A 495 25.33 4.83 -7.98
CA ILE A 495 24.74 3.49 -7.79
C ILE A 495 24.76 2.81 -9.16
N LYS A 496 25.57 1.75 -9.33
CA LYS A 496 25.80 1.09 -10.62
C LYS A 496 25.36 -0.37 -10.60
N VAL A 497 24.59 -0.80 -11.61
CA VAL A 497 24.22 -2.20 -11.82
C VAL A 497 25.19 -2.82 -12.81
N CYS A 498 25.99 -3.80 -12.35
CA CYS A 498 26.94 -4.53 -13.19
C CYS A 498 26.26 -5.60 -14.06
N SER A 499 25.28 -6.30 -13.47
CA SER A 499 24.51 -7.37 -14.11
C SER A 499 23.26 -7.69 -13.30
N ILE A 500 22.26 -8.26 -13.96
CA ILE A 500 21.05 -8.84 -13.36
C ILE A 500 20.90 -10.26 -13.91
N ALA A 501 20.67 -11.25 -13.05
CA ALA A 501 20.41 -12.63 -13.47
C ALA A 501 19.06 -12.73 -14.24
N PRO A 502 18.88 -13.69 -15.16
CA PRO A 502 17.68 -13.73 -16.02
C PRO A 502 16.36 -13.96 -15.26
N ASP A 503 16.38 -14.67 -14.13
CA ASP A 503 15.19 -14.97 -13.32
C ASP A 503 15.54 -15.14 -11.82
N SER A 504 14.52 -15.26 -10.96
CA SER A 504 14.67 -15.45 -9.51
C SER A 504 15.23 -16.82 -9.07
N ALA A 505 15.58 -17.71 -10.01
CA ALA A 505 16.28 -18.97 -9.73
C ALA A 505 17.77 -18.88 -10.13
N ALA A 506 18.10 -18.03 -11.11
CA ALA A 506 19.46 -17.68 -11.48
C ALA A 506 20.10 -16.63 -10.54
N GLY A 507 19.30 -15.89 -9.77
CA GLY A 507 19.75 -15.07 -8.64
C GLY A 507 19.42 -13.58 -8.74
N GLY A 508 20.26 -12.75 -8.12
CA GLY A 508 20.04 -11.30 -8.00
C GLY A 508 20.74 -10.44 -9.06
N ALA A 509 20.93 -9.18 -8.71
CA ALA A 509 21.71 -8.19 -9.43
C ALA A 509 23.01 -7.86 -8.68
N LYS A 510 24.14 -7.73 -9.38
CA LYS A 510 25.39 -7.24 -8.77
C LYS A 510 25.43 -5.72 -8.83
N VAL A 511 25.44 -5.07 -7.67
CA VAL A 511 25.34 -3.60 -7.54
C VAL A 511 26.56 -3.03 -6.81
N LEU A 512 27.03 -1.88 -7.29
CA LEU A 512 28.11 -1.08 -6.70
C LEU A 512 27.54 0.23 -6.16
N VAL A 513 28.05 0.72 -5.02
CA VAL A 513 27.74 2.05 -4.49
C VAL A 513 29.03 2.74 -4.01
N TYR A 514 29.31 3.96 -4.48
CA TYR A 514 30.53 4.71 -4.18
C TYR A 514 30.38 6.21 -4.45
N LEU A 515 31.25 7.04 -3.85
CA LEU A 515 31.39 8.47 -4.21
C LEU A 515 32.51 8.68 -5.22
N ASN A 516 32.43 9.71 -6.08
CA ASN A 516 33.62 10.15 -6.82
C ASN A 516 34.74 10.64 -5.88
N GLY A 517 35.98 10.58 -6.36
CA GLY A 517 37.16 10.84 -5.50
C GLY A 517 37.28 9.87 -4.30
N THR A 518 36.74 8.66 -4.41
CA THR A 518 37.04 7.51 -3.53
C THR A 518 37.54 6.34 -4.39
N ARG A 519 37.94 5.21 -3.80
CA ARG A 519 38.26 4.01 -4.58
C ARG A 519 36.97 3.48 -5.24
N LYS A 520 36.80 3.75 -6.53
CA LYS A 520 35.73 3.14 -7.35
C LYS A 520 35.90 1.61 -7.33
N PRO A 521 34.90 0.85 -6.85
CA PRO A 521 34.92 -0.61 -6.93
C PRO A 521 34.69 -1.10 -8.37
N SER A 522 35.08 -2.34 -8.62
CA SER A 522 34.94 -3.02 -9.92
C SER A 522 33.75 -3.96 -9.93
N CYS A 523 33.14 -4.15 -11.12
CA CYS A 523 32.19 -5.23 -11.35
C CYS A 523 32.80 -6.64 -11.17
N ASN A 524 34.14 -6.73 -11.14
CA ASN A 524 34.87 -7.97 -10.87
C ASN A 524 35.27 -8.15 -9.39
N ASP A 525 35.10 -7.14 -8.52
CA ASP A 525 35.42 -7.25 -7.09
C ASP A 525 34.42 -8.20 -6.40
N ASP A 526 34.86 -8.97 -5.41
CA ASP A 526 33.96 -9.79 -4.60
C ASP A 526 32.95 -8.95 -3.80
N ALA A 527 31.84 -9.58 -3.39
CA ALA A 527 30.86 -8.91 -2.54
C ALA A 527 31.50 -8.52 -1.19
N THR A 528 31.31 -7.28 -0.75
CA THR A 528 31.78 -6.79 0.54
C THR A 528 31.12 -7.61 1.64
N ALA A 529 31.92 -8.34 2.41
CA ALA A 529 31.44 -9.19 3.50
C ALA A 529 30.77 -8.32 4.57
N SER A 530 29.43 -8.29 4.57
CA SER A 530 28.65 -7.58 5.56
C SER A 530 28.83 -8.23 6.93
N SER A 531 29.20 -7.44 7.94
CA SER A 531 29.31 -7.90 9.33
C SER A 531 27.93 -8.04 9.95
N VAL A 532 27.18 -9.05 9.52
CA VAL A 532 25.87 -9.39 10.06
C VAL A 532 26.04 -9.84 11.52
N LEU A 533 25.61 -9.01 12.46
CA LEU A 533 25.40 -9.43 13.84
C LEU A 533 24.22 -10.40 13.85
N ALA A 534 24.52 -11.70 13.85
CA ALA A 534 23.51 -12.74 13.87
C ALA A 534 22.70 -12.68 15.18
N ILE A 535 21.49 -12.13 15.10
CA ILE A 535 20.48 -12.26 16.15
C ILE A 535 20.09 -13.75 16.19
N PRO A 536 20.09 -14.40 17.38
CA PRO A 536 19.73 -15.81 17.49
C PRO A 536 18.29 -16.02 17.03
N ALA A 537 18.07 -17.02 16.18
CA ALA A 537 16.74 -17.35 15.67
C ALA A 537 15.78 -17.68 16.81
N PHE A 538 14.69 -16.92 16.93
CA PHE A 538 13.67 -17.14 17.93
C PHE A 538 12.90 -18.44 17.62
N GLN A 539 13.20 -19.52 18.33
CA GLN A 539 12.42 -20.74 18.23
C GLN A 539 11.08 -20.56 18.93
N ILE A 540 10.04 -20.25 18.15
CA ILE A 540 8.65 -20.31 18.62
C ILE A 540 8.28 -21.79 18.80
N SER A 541 8.49 -22.31 20.01
CA SER A 541 7.98 -23.60 20.43
C SER A 541 6.53 -23.45 20.90
N GLY A 542 5.64 -24.36 20.47
CA GLY A 542 4.30 -24.45 21.06
C GLY A 542 3.08 -24.37 20.13
N PHE A 543 3.13 -24.86 18.89
CA PHE A 543 1.94 -25.42 18.24
C PHE A 543 2.29 -26.65 17.39
N THR A 544 1.74 -27.80 17.76
CA THR A 544 1.92 -29.08 17.05
C THR A 544 0.64 -29.47 16.31
N PRO A 545 0.61 -29.44 14.96
CA PRO A 545 -0.31 -30.25 14.19
C PRO A 545 -0.01 -31.72 14.48
N ASN A 546 -1.00 -32.45 15.00
CA ASN A 546 -0.83 -33.86 15.39
C ASN A 546 -1.18 -34.79 14.23
N ASP A 547 -0.16 -35.18 13.44
CA ASP A 547 -0.22 -36.28 12.47
C ASP A 547 0.96 -37.22 12.71
N ASN A 548 0.66 -38.47 13.09
CA ASN A 548 1.66 -39.53 13.21
C ASN A 548 1.92 -40.17 11.84
N GLU A 549 3.16 -40.12 11.37
CA GLU A 549 3.94 -41.33 11.06
C GLU A 549 5.43 -40.98 10.98
N GLN A 550 6.30 -41.88 11.46
CA GLN A 550 7.71 -41.58 11.76
C GLN A 550 8.64 -42.54 11.02
N ASP A 551 9.69 -41.97 10.41
CA ASP A 551 10.91 -42.61 9.88
C ASP A 551 10.66 -43.70 8.79
N ASP A 552 11.51 -43.89 7.79
CA ASP A 552 12.95 -44.14 7.91
C ASP A 552 13.83 -43.46 6.84
N LYS A 553 15.15 -43.58 7.02
CA LYS A 553 16.16 -42.82 6.26
C LYS A 553 16.96 -43.64 5.24
N ASP A 554 17.52 -42.86 4.32
CA ASP A 554 18.83 -43.03 3.65
C ASP A 554 18.99 -43.86 2.36
N GLU A 555 20.13 -43.59 1.73
CA GLU A 555 20.77 -44.18 0.54
C GLU A 555 20.14 -44.04 -0.88
N SER A 556 20.92 -43.38 -1.73
CA SER A 556 21.34 -43.82 -3.07
C SER A 556 20.34 -43.88 -4.26
N ALA A 557 20.42 -42.83 -5.08
CA ALA A 557 20.45 -42.85 -6.56
C ALA A 557 19.36 -43.58 -7.39
N SER A 558 18.76 -42.79 -8.31
CA SER A 558 18.24 -43.23 -9.62
C SER A 558 17.01 -44.16 -9.67
N SER A 559 15.81 -43.56 -9.49
CA SER A 559 14.70 -43.89 -10.41
C SER A 559 13.76 -42.68 -10.63
N SER A 560 13.25 -42.51 -11.85
CA SER A 560 12.25 -41.50 -12.16
C SER A 560 10.87 -41.97 -11.71
N SER A 561 10.36 -41.43 -10.60
CA SER A 561 9.14 -41.93 -9.96
C SER A 561 7.94 -41.98 -10.92
N CYS A 562 7.39 -43.17 -11.10
CA CYS A 562 6.23 -43.40 -11.94
C CYS A 562 4.99 -42.77 -11.31
N ASN A 563 4.35 -41.86 -12.04
CA ASN A 563 3.23 -41.07 -11.53
C ASN A 563 2.04 -41.07 -12.49
N ASP A 564 0.86 -41.11 -11.89
CA ASP A 564 -0.42 -40.93 -12.56
C ASP A 564 -0.58 -39.51 -13.09
N SER A 565 -1.35 -39.36 -14.18
CA SER A 565 -1.75 -38.04 -14.64
C SER A 565 -2.75 -37.39 -13.67
N ARG A 566 -2.63 -36.06 -13.52
CA ARG A 566 -3.58 -35.21 -12.80
C ARG A 566 -4.63 -34.56 -13.72
N LEU A 567 -4.62 -34.87 -15.01
CA LEU A 567 -5.54 -34.30 -15.99
C LEU A 567 -6.81 -35.15 -16.15
N GLU A 568 -7.93 -34.54 -16.54
CA GLU A 568 -9.19 -35.27 -16.65
C GLU A 568 -9.33 -35.98 -18.00
N ILE A 569 -9.71 -37.25 -18.00
CA ILE A 569 -10.03 -38.04 -19.20
C ILE A 569 -11.52 -38.32 -19.33
N LYS A 570 -12.00 -38.40 -20.59
CA LYS A 570 -13.42 -38.65 -20.89
C LYS A 570 -13.67 -40.16 -21.02
N ILE A 571 -14.44 -40.74 -20.10
CA ILE A 571 -14.84 -42.15 -20.10
C ILE A 571 -16.36 -42.23 -20.08
N ASN A 572 -16.96 -42.83 -21.12
CA ASN A 572 -18.42 -42.91 -21.32
C ASN A 572 -19.09 -41.54 -21.09
N THR A 573 -18.72 -40.59 -21.96
CA THR A 573 -19.07 -39.14 -21.94
C THR A 573 -18.70 -38.31 -20.70
N VAL A 574 -18.44 -38.89 -19.53
CA VAL A 574 -18.13 -38.13 -18.29
C VAL A 574 -16.61 -37.98 -18.05
N LEU A 575 -16.21 -36.86 -17.44
CA LEU A 575 -14.85 -36.59 -16.97
C LEU A 575 -14.48 -37.44 -15.74
N ARG A 576 -13.24 -37.94 -15.71
CA ARG A 576 -12.68 -38.84 -14.67
C ARG A 576 -11.18 -38.56 -14.45
N THR A 577 -10.74 -38.68 -13.20
CA THR A 577 -9.33 -38.63 -12.76
C THR A 577 -8.80 -40.01 -12.40
N CYS A 578 -7.49 -40.15 -12.14
CA CYS A 578 -6.91 -41.40 -11.64
C CYS A 578 -7.43 -41.78 -10.23
N ASP A 579 -7.85 -40.84 -9.38
CA ASP A 579 -8.50 -41.14 -8.09
C ASP A 579 -9.84 -41.87 -8.29
N TRP A 580 -10.57 -41.54 -9.36
CA TRP A 580 -11.75 -42.31 -9.75
C TRP A 580 -11.35 -43.71 -10.25
N VAL A 581 -10.24 -43.88 -10.94
CA VAL A 581 -9.73 -45.20 -11.33
C VAL A 581 -9.41 -46.02 -10.07
N ALA A 582 -8.62 -45.48 -9.14
CA ALA A 582 -8.19 -46.12 -7.90
C ALA A 582 -9.37 -46.67 -7.08
N LYS A 583 -10.44 -45.87 -6.92
CA LYS A 583 -11.65 -46.25 -6.18
C LYS A 583 -12.32 -47.57 -6.65
N LYS A 584 -12.02 -48.08 -7.85
CA LYS A 584 -12.29 -49.47 -8.31
C LYS A 584 -11.25 -49.89 -9.36
N SER A 585 -9.97 -49.97 -8.98
CA SER A 585 -8.84 -50.17 -9.92
C SER A 585 -9.02 -51.39 -10.84
N LYS A 586 -9.17 -52.61 -10.28
CA LYS A 586 -9.27 -53.88 -11.03
C LYS A 586 -10.22 -53.87 -12.25
N PRO A 587 -11.47 -53.35 -12.19
CA PRO A 587 -12.33 -53.20 -13.36
C PRO A 587 -12.14 -51.88 -14.15
N ARG A 588 -11.56 -50.83 -13.57
CA ARG A 588 -11.38 -49.53 -14.25
C ARG A 588 -10.11 -49.48 -15.11
N CYS A 589 -9.04 -50.15 -14.70
CA CYS A 589 -7.80 -50.29 -15.47
C CYS A 589 -7.95 -51.18 -16.71
N LYS A 590 -8.90 -52.13 -16.72
CA LYS A 590 -9.27 -52.91 -17.92
C LYS A 590 -9.96 -52.08 -19.03
N LYS A 591 -10.11 -50.76 -18.86
CA LYS A 591 -10.61 -49.87 -19.91
C LYS A 591 -9.45 -49.39 -20.78
N SER A 592 -9.61 -49.49 -22.10
CA SER A 592 -8.59 -49.08 -23.07
C SER A 592 -8.05 -47.68 -22.78
N GLY A 593 -6.73 -47.53 -22.84
CA GLY A 593 -5.99 -46.30 -22.59
C GLY A 593 -5.82 -45.89 -21.12
N VAL A 594 -6.66 -46.36 -20.19
CA VAL A 594 -6.58 -45.96 -18.77
C VAL A 594 -5.22 -46.32 -18.13
N PRO A 595 -4.61 -47.51 -18.34
CA PRO A 595 -3.28 -47.81 -17.81
C PRO A 595 -2.17 -46.85 -18.27
N SER A 596 -2.21 -46.35 -19.51
CA SER A 596 -1.22 -45.37 -19.99
C SER A 596 -1.34 -44.01 -19.31
N HIS A 597 -2.55 -43.66 -18.86
CA HIS A 597 -2.86 -42.40 -18.20
C HIS A 597 -2.60 -42.47 -16.69
N CYS A 598 -2.98 -43.60 -16.08
CA CYS A 598 -2.88 -43.89 -14.65
C CYS A 598 -2.01 -45.15 -14.36
N PRO A 599 -0.72 -45.19 -14.75
CA PRO A 599 0.11 -46.39 -14.63
C PRO A 599 0.38 -46.81 -13.18
N LYS A 600 0.48 -45.87 -12.23
CA LYS A 600 0.70 -46.18 -10.81
C LYS A 600 -0.58 -46.74 -10.18
N THR A 601 -1.73 -46.13 -10.44
CA THR A 601 -3.03 -46.64 -9.98
C THR A 601 -3.39 -48.00 -10.58
N CYS A 602 -2.88 -48.32 -11.77
CA CYS A 602 -3.15 -49.58 -12.46
C CYS A 602 -2.10 -50.68 -12.27
N ASP A 603 -0.98 -50.38 -11.60
CA ASP A 603 0.16 -51.30 -11.42
C ASP A 603 0.71 -51.86 -12.75
N GLU A 604 0.83 -50.95 -13.73
CA GLU A 604 1.12 -51.27 -15.14
C GLU A 604 2.38 -50.54 -15.60
N VAL A 605 3.32 -51.26 -16.23
CA VAL A 605 4.67 -50.77 -16.59
C VAL A 605 4.67 -49.89 -17.86
N LEU A 606 3.80 -48.88 -17.86
CA LEU A 606 3.66 -47.85 -18.90
C LEU A 606 4.22 -46.49 -18.47
N CYS A 607 5.05 -46.49 -17.41
CA CYS A 607 5.65 -45.32 -16.77
C CYS A 607 6.47 -44.42 -17.72
N ASN A 608 7.02 -44.99 -18.80
CA ASN A 608 7.82 -44.27 -19.79
C ASN A 608 7.04 -43.97 -21.09
N ALA A 609 5.73 -44.24 -21.13
CA ALA A 609 4.86 -44.04 -22.28
C ALA A 609 3.99 -42.78 -22.16
N ASP A 610 3.57 -42.27 -23.33
CA ASP A 610 2.53 -41.25 -23.45
C ASP A 610 1.14 -41.82 -23.13
N SER A 611 0.29 -41.00 -22.52
CA SER A 611 -1.16 -41.24 -22.43
C SER A 611 -1.78 -41.38 -23.82
N THR A 612 -2.35 -42.55 -24.13
CA THR A 612 -3.14 -42.75 -25.35
C THR A 612 -4.54 -42.12 -25.24
N MET A 613 -5.00 -41.82 -24.03
CA MET A 613 -6.24 -41.08 -23.78
C MET A 613 -6.12 -39.60 -24.16
N ARG A 614 -7.21 -39.01 -24.68
CA ARG A 614 -7.37 -37.55 -24.73
C ARG A 614 -7.73 -37.01 -23.35
N PHE A 615 -6.99 -36.01 -22.91
CA PHE A 615 -7.11 -35.37 -21.61
C PHE A 615 -7.48 -33.89 -21.77
N LYS A 616 -8.21 -33.34 -20.81
CA LYS A 616 -8.62 -31.93 -20.78
C LYS A 616 -7.49 -31.06 -20.23
N ILE A 617 -7.11 -30.03 -20.99
CA ILE A 617 -6.26 -28.93 -20.54
C ILE A 617 -7.19 -27.80 -20.07
N ILE A 618 -7.04 -27.37 -18.83
CA ILE A 618 -7.93 -26.39 -18.19
C ILE A 618 -7.40 -24.96 -18.39
N LYS A 619 -6.08 -24.75 -18.30
CA LYS A 619 -5.46 -23.44 -18.54
C LYS A 619 -5.73 -22.96 -19.97
N ASN A 620 -6.11 -21.69 -20.09
CA ASN A 620 -6.44 -21.00 -21.35
C ASN A 620 -7.57 -21.66 -22.16
N ASN A 621 -8.45 -22.45 -21.54
CA ASN A 621 -9.64 -23.06 -22.15
C ASN A 621 -9.35 -23.94 -23.40
N ILE A 622 -8.15 -24.55 -23.47
CA ILE A 622 -7.64 -25.28 -24.64
C ILE A 622 -8.38 -26.61 -24.90
N GLY A 623 -9.14 -27.11 -23.93
CA GLY A 623 -10.02 -28.27 -24.08
C GLY A 623 -9.28 -29.61 -24.16
N PHE A 624 -9.91 -30.62 -24.78
CA PHE A 624 -9.34 -31.98 -24.86
C PHE A 624 -8.24 -32.10 -25.90
N GLN A 625 -7.02 -32.46 -25.49
CA GLN A 625 -5.87 -32.68 -26.37
C GLN A 625 -5.29 -34.10 -26.20
N SER A 626 -4.33 -34.46 -27.05
CA SER A 626 -3.55 -35.71 -26.98
C SER A 626 -2.06 -35.43 -27.01
N CYS A 627 -1.22 -36.40 -26.66
CA CYS A 627 0.23 -36.24 -26.75
C CYS A 627 0.71 -36.00 -28.20
N THR A 628 -0.01 -36.52 -29.20
CA THR A 628 0.19 -36.21 -30.62
C THR A 628 -0.05 -34.72 -30.96
N TRP A 629 -0.90 -34.02 -30.20
CA TRP A 629 -1.06 -32.55 -30.32
C TRP A 629 0.04 -31.80 -29.56
N VAL A 630 0.45 -32.30 -28.38
CA VAL A 630 1.56 -31.74 -27.59
C VAL A 630 2.87 -31.79 -28.38
N GLY A 631 3.10 -32.86 -29.14
CA GLY A 631 4.28 -33.08 -29.97
C GLY A 631 4.41 -32.22 -31.23
N LYS A 632 3.42 -31.38 -31.56
CA LYS A 632 3.47 -30.43 -32.69
C LYS A 632 4.20 -29.13 -32.31
N THR A 633 4.06 -28.08 -33.13
CA THR A 633 4.65 -26.75 -32.94
C THR A 633 4.44 -26.20 -31.52
N PHE A 634 5.43 -25.47 -30.99
CA PHE A 634 5.47 -24.97 -29.60
C PHE A 634 5.55 -26.07 -28.53
N LYS A 635 6.21 -27.19 -28.85
CA LYS A 635 6.35 -28.37 -28.00
C LYS A 635 6.84 -28.08 -26.57
N LYS A 636 7.91 -27.27 -26.41
CA LYS A 636 8.48 -26.88 -25.10
C LYS A 636 7.46 -26.13 -24.24
N GLN A 637 6.66 -25.26 -24.85
CA GLN A 637 5.58 -24.53 -24.19
C GLN A 637 4.40 -25.45 -23.86
N ARG A 638 3.99 -26.34 -24.77
CA ARG A 638 2.86 -27.26 -24.59
C ARG A 638 3.10 -28.28 -23.47
N CYS A 639 4.33 -28.77 -23.31
CA CYS A 639 4.68 -29.63 -22.17
C CYS A 639 4.49 -28.93 -20.81
N LYS A 640 4.74 -27.62 -20.73
CA LYS A 640 4.57 -26.82 -19.50
C LYS A 640 3.11 -26.40 -19.18
N LEU A 641 2.14 -26.71 -20.05
CA LEU A 641 0.71 -26.44 -19.79
C LEU A 641 0.19 -27.21 -18.56
N ASP A 642 -0.87 -26.67 -17.96
CA ASP A 642 -1.43 -27.10 -16.66
C ASP A 642 -0.35 -27.38 -15.62
N ASN A 643 0.56 -26.41 -15.41
CA ASN A 643 1.64 -26.46 -14.43
C ASN A 643 2.51 -27.74 -14.57
N GLY A 644 2.88 -28.07 -15.82
CA GLY A 644 3.66 -29.26 -16.15
C GLY A 644 2.90 -30.59 -16.01
N HIS A 645 1.58 -30.58 -15.75
CA HIS A 645 0.80 -31.81 -15.68
C HIS A 645 0.65 -32.45 -17.08
N VAL A 646 0.72 -31.66 -18.16
CA VAL A 646 0.80 -32.18 -19.54
C VAL A 646 2.09 -32.99 -19.75
N MET A 647 3.23 -32.50 -19.27
CA MET A 647 4.52 -33.22 -19.30
C MET A 647 4.48 -34.56 -18.54
N LYS A 648 3.84 -34.60 -17.37
CA LYS A 648 3.61 -35.86 -16.60
C LYS A 648 2.60 -36.81 -17.25
N THR A 649 1.85 -36.36 -18.26
CA THR A 649 0.85 -37.13 -19.02
C THR A 649 1.39 -37.61 -20.37
N CYS A 650 2.26 -36.82 -20.98
CA CYS A 650 2.89 -37.05 -22.27
C CYS A 650 4.39 -37.25 -22.10
N ARG A 651 4.72 -38.29 -21.32
CA ARG A 651 6.05 -38.56 -20.76
C ARG A 651 7.10 -38.76 -21.85
N GLN A 652 6.80 -39.57 -22.86
CA GLN A 652 7.70 -39.83 -23.99
C GLN A 652 7.80 -38.63 -24.94
N THR A 653 6.67 -37.98 -25.24
CA THR A 653 6.64 -36.76 -26.05
C THR A 653 7.46 -35.64 -25.40
N CYS A 654 7.36 -35.46 -24.08
CA CYS A 654 7.99 -34.37 -23.34
C CYS A 654 9.34 -34.71 -22.71
N ALA A 655 9.86 -35.94 -22.83
CA ALA A 655 11.10 -36.41 -22.17
C ALA A 655 12.35 -35.53 -22.40
N LYS A 656 12.41 -34.75 -23.49
CA LYS A 656 13.52 -33.81 -23.78
C LYS A 656 13.31 -32.39 -23.19
N PHE A 657 12.28 -32.20 -22.37
CA PHE A 657 11.90 -30.92 -21.74
C PHE A 657 11.46 -31.11 -20.28
N ALA A 658 11.73 -32.28 -19.71
CA ALA A 658 11.33 -32.71 -18.37
C ALA A 658 12.42 -32.45 -17.33
#